data_AF-A0A2M9XH44-F1
#
_entry.id   AF-A0A2M9XH44-F1
#
_cell.length_a   1.000
_cell.length_b   1.000
_cell.length_c   1.000
_cell.angle_alpha   90.00
_cell.angle_beta   90.00
_cell.angle_gamma   90.00
#
_symmetry.space_group_name_H-M   'P 1'
#
loop_
_entity.id
_entity.type
_entity.pdbx_description
1 polymer ?
#
loop_
_entity_poly.entity_id
_entity_poly.type
_entity_poly.pdbx_seq_one_letter_code
_entity_poly.pdbx_strand_id
1 'polypeptide(L)'
;MQTIDPIDYTDMLDPNTLDLQTYLEKFPWEEKWTSLGEPIEKLWKFDLDVSPQEVWPWLIDTSSFNKRIDIPEMKFQEINGRLFGKSKNAGIPSEWEEVPWEWEYCKQLNNARIYSKGFAHYVRVRYLVYPLGEDSTRLFVYFGWIPKGWLGKTLLKIGMVQLEKAYIKGLKGVVEDVIKTRSYSWLGPSALSIIKETRSEKNPVFPARMQQIRVGYIREGQPRELVDKVLNYILDADESDLYRIRIKALSKAWKISEKELLLVFLHGCRLGLFTMSWDVVCPHCRGVRTEAQHLGDLPTKDTCEVCEIQFEANQLNSIEITFHVHPSIREVQKRMFCAAEPATKSHIRFQKYLDSGETYNSKLLLSPGVYRLRVNGEKNYSLLEIKEEVPNETLVWKTGETPEQIEIADHPNLILENLSSSRKGFVIEERKEDQDCLRPTDLFNFQDFRDLFSQEALSTDLQLDIGMQTILFTDIVGSTKFYYNKGDSGAFSEVRYHFVEVYKVVREFQGAVVKTIGDAVMAAFPSPTAAVEASVRLQEFFSEENTETPIRIRISLHTGPCLAVNLNSNIDYFGNTVNFAAKLQAIADGGEVVFSEAVFRDKQLRHLMTEKGWKVKRVKFNQSWINEETLAYKLVFNGAKL
;
A
#
# COMPACT_ATOMS: atom_id res chain seq x y z
N MET A 1 1.68 -4.85 -27.14
CA MET A 1 0.36 -4.30 -27.51
C MET A 1 -0.59 -5.47 -27.59
N GLN A 2 -1.30 -5.76 -26.50
CA GLN A 2 -2.49 -6.60 -26.56
C GLN A 2 -3.58 -5.71 -27.15
N THR A 3 -4.18 -6.14 -28.25
CA THR A 3 -5.44 -5.59 -28.76
C THR A 3 -6.49 -5.80 -27.68
N ILE A 4 -6.95 -4.70 -27.08
CA ILE A 4 -8.04 -4.70 -26.10
C ILE A 4 -9.30 -5.02 -26.89
N ASP A 5 -9.95 -6.16 -26.61
CA ASP A 5 -11.26 -6.44 -27.18
C ASP A 5 -12.20 -5.26 -26.90
N PRO A 6 -13.08 -4.87 -27.86
CA PRO A 6 -13.95 -3.72 -27.69
C PRO A 6 -14.81 -3.92 -26.44
N ILE A 7 -14.49 -3.13 -25.42
CA ILE A 7 -15.15 -3.16 -24.12
C ILE A 7 -16.65 -2.92 -24.34
N ASP A 8 -17.47 -3.85 -23.84
CA ASP A 8 -18.92 -3.86 -24.06
C ASP A 8 -19.65 -3.07 -22.95
N TYR A 9 -20.26 -1.95 -23.33
CA TYR A 9 -21.05 -1.05 -22.47
C TYR A 9 -22.57 -1.16 -22.75
N THR A 10 -23.04 -2.25 -23.37
CA THR A 10 -24.45 -2.40 -23.80
C THR A 10 -25.48 -2.36 -22.68
N ASP A 11 -25.08 -2.57 -21.42
CA ASP A 11 -25.94 -2.46 -20.25
C ASP A 11 -26.12 -1.01 -19.76
N MET A 12 -25.37 -0.05 -20.33
CA MET A 12 -25.49 1.38 -20.06
C MET A 12 -26.40 2.09 -21.07
N LEU A 13 -26.82 3.32 -20.74
CA LEU A 13 -27.58 4.18 -21.67
C LEU A 13 -26.74 4.47 -22.93
N ASP A 14 -27.37 4.55 -24.09
CA ASP A 14 -26.69 4.85 -25.36
C ASP A 14 -26.07 6.27 -25.34
N PRO A 15 -24.73 6.40 -25.40
CA PRO A 15 -24.05 7.69 -25.27
C PRO A 15 -24.26 8.64 -26.45
N ASN A 16 -24.84 8.18 -27.57
CA ASN A 16 -25.13 9.02 -28.73
C ASN A 16 -26.51 9.69 -28.65
N THR A 17 -27.46 9.07 -27.95
CA THR A 17 -28.83 9.55 -27.77
C THR A 17 -29.12 10.05 -26.36
N LEU A 18 -28.20 9.84 -25.40
CA LEU A 18 -28.36 10.25 -24.01
C LEU A 18 -28.56 11.77 -23.85
N ASP A 19 -29.75 12.13 -23.38
CA ASP A 19 -30.11 13.47 -22.92
C ASP A 19 -30.64 13.45 -21.48
N LEU A 20 -31.02 14.62 -20.96
CA LEU A 20 -31.51 14.75 -19.58
C LEU A 20 -32.80 13.95 -19.34
N GLN A 21 -33.71 13.91 -20.32
CA GLN A 21 -34.97 13.19 -20.19
C GLN A 21 -34.72 11.69 -20.07
N THR A 22 -33.96 11.12 -21.01
CA THR A 22 -33.58 9.71 -21.04
C THR A 22 -32.82 9.32 -19.77
N TYR A 23 -31.94 10.19 -19.27
CA TYR A 23 -31.26 9.99 -18.00
C TYR A 23 -32.25 9.89 -16.83
N LEU A 24 -33.24 10.78 -16.75
CA LEU A 24 -34.21 10.81 -15.65
C LEU A 24 -35.24 9.67 -15.70
N GLU A 25 -35.53 9.13 -16.89
CA GLU A 25 -36.32 7.91 -17.03
C GLU A 25 -35.61 6.70 -16.40
N LYS A 26 -34.28 6.62 -16.56
CA LYS A 26 -33.45 5.56 -15.94
C LYS A 26 -33.17 5.80 -14.46
N PHE A 27 -32.95 7.06 -14.07
CA PHE A 27 -32.58 7.47 -12.71
C PHE A 27 -33.55 8.52 -12.16
N PRO A 28 -34.83 8.15 -11.94
CA PRO A 28 -35.84 9.10 -11.51
C PRO A 28 -35.52 9.70 -10.14
N TRP A 29 -36.13 10.85 -9.86
CA TRP A 29 -36.15 11.38 -8.51
C TRP A 29 -37.15 10.60 -7.66
N GLU A 30 -36.75 10.26 -6.43
CA GLU A 30 -37.70 9.68 -5.47
C GLU A 30 -38.72 10.74 -5.03
N GLU A 31 -39.98 10.33 -4.88
CA GLU A 31 -41.09 11.23 -4.50
C GLU A 31 -40.82 11.98 -3.19
N LYS A 32 -40.18 11.33 -2.22
CA LYS A 32 -39.80 11.93 -0.93
C LYS A 32 -38.91 13.18 -1.06
N TRP A 33 -38.22 13.32 -2.19
CA TRP A 33 -37.35 14.46 -2.48
C TRP A 33 -38.09 15.54 -3.29
N THR A 34 -38.82 15.14 -4.33
CA THR A 34 -39.57 16.09 -5.17
C THR A 34 -40.73 16.74 -4.43
N SER A 35 -41.29 16.07 -3.41
CA SER A 35 -42.29 16.65 -2.50
C SER A 35 -41.77 17.83 -1.68
N LEU A 36 -40.44 17.97 -1.51
CA LEU A 36 -39.81 19.07 -0.77
C LEU A 36 -39.48 20.27 -1.65
N GLY A 37 -39.45 20.10 -2.98
CA GLY A 37 -39.17 21.18 -3.92
C GLY A 37 -38.89 20.70 -5.33
N GLU A 38 -39.09 21.59 -6.31
CA GLU A 38 -38.77 21.31 -7.71
C GLU A 38 -37.26 21.16 -7.93
N PRO A 39 -36.81 20.08 -8.60
CA PRO A 39 -35.39 19.89 -8.92
C PRO A 39 -34.78 21.02 -9.76
N ILE A 40 -33.51 21.33 -9.49
CA ILE A 40 -32.62 22.07 -10.38
C ILE A 40 -31.58 21.09 -10.87
N GLU A 41 -31.54 20.84 -12.17
CA GLU A 41 -30.71 19.76 -12.71
C GLU A 41 -30.12 20.07 -14.09
N LYS A 42 -28.96 19.47 -14.33
CA LYS A 42 -28.23 19.53 -15.59
C LYS A 42 -27.58 18.18 -15.86
N LEU A 43 -27.53 17.82 -17.13
CA LEU A 43 -26.69 16.77 -17.66
C LEU A 43 -25.68 17.42 -18.60
N TRP A 44 -24.42 17.48 -18.18
CA TRP A 44 -23.33 18.00 -18.99
C TRP A 44 -22.65 16.87 -19.75
N LYS A 45 -22.16 17.18 -20.95
CA LYS A 45 -21.43 16.26 -21.81
C LYS A 45 -20.05 16.83 -22.10
N PHE A 46 -19.01 16.01 -21.90
CA PHE A 46 -17.62 16.35 -22.17
C PHE A 46 -16.99 15.23 -23.00
N ASP A 47 -16.35 15.58 -24.11
CA ASP A 47 -15.51 14.66 -24.87
C ASP A 47 -14.04 14.99 -24.53
N LEU A 48 -13.29 13.99 -24.08
CA LEU A 48 -11.94 14.12 -23.52
C LEU A 48 -10.96 13.28 -24.37
N ASP A 49 -9.83 13.86 -24.77
CA ASP A 49 -8.82 13.22 -25.64
C ASP A 49 -7.87 12.26 -24.88
N VAL A 50 -8.46 11.44 -23.99
CA VAL A 50 -7.80 10.42 -23.16
C VAL A 50 -8.75 9.23 -23.01
N SER A 51 -8.19 8.02 -22.90
CA SER A 51 -9.02 6.81 -22.72
C SER A 51 -9.70 6.76 -21.34
N PRO A 52 -10.78 5.97 -21.16
CA PRO A 52 -11.46 5.81 -19.88
C PRO A 52 -10.51 5.37 -18.77
N GLN A 53 -9.58 4.45 -19.07
CA GLN A 53 -8.61 3.90 -18.11
C GLN A 53 -7.58 4.96 -17.67
N GLU A 54 -7.19 5.85 -18.58
CA GLU A 54 -6.25 6.93 -18.27
C GLU A 54 -6.89 8.02 -17.41
N VAL A 55 -8.15 8.38 -17.70
CA VAL A 55 -8.85 9.46 -16.98
C VAL A 55 -9.50 8.98 -15.69
N TRP A 56 -9.86 7.70 -15.58
CA TRP A 56 -10.57 7.16 -14.43
C TRP A 56 -9.92 7.48 -13.08
N PRO A 57 -8.59 7.27 -12.86
CA PRO A 57 -7.92 7.63 -11.61
C PRO A 57 -8.07 9.10 -11.22
N TRP A 58 -8.26 9.98 -12.21
CA TRP A 58 -8.43 11.41 -12.03
C TRP A 58 -9.87 11.81 -11.73
N LEU A 59 -10.84 11.11 -12.32
CA LEU A 59 -12.26 11.34 -12.05
C LEU A 59 -12.64 10.89 -10.63
N ILE A 60 -12.04 9.80 -10.15
CA ILE A 60 -12.33 9.25 -8.81
C ILE A 60 -11.54 9.93 -7.68
N ASP A 61 -10.53 10.75 -8.00
CA ASP A 61 -9.87 11.65 -7.05
C ASP A 61 -10.68 12.95 -6.95
N THR A 62 -11.84 12.80 -6.35
CA THR A 62 -12.80 13.87 -6.21
C THR A 62 -12.30 14.98 -5.30
N SER A 63 -11.36 14.73 -4.38
CA SER A 63 -10.75 15.78 -3.57
C SER A 63 -9.84 16.69 -4.41
N SER A 64 -8.91 16.11 -5.18
CA SER A 64 -8.05 16.88 -6.09
C SER A 64 -8.86 17.65 -7.13
N PHE A 65 -9.91 17.03 -7.68
CA PHE A 65 -10.79 17.69 -8.62
C PHE A 65 -11.58 18.82 -7.97
N ASN A 66 -12.22 18.59 -6.81
CA ASN A 66 -12.96 19.61 -6.07
C ASN A 66 -12.07 20.81 -5.70
N LYS A 67 -10.83 20.57 -5.24
CA LYS A 67 -9.86 21.64 -4.99
C LYS A 67 -9.56 22.44 -6.26
N ARG A 68 -9.37 21.76 -7.41
CA ARG A 68 -9.10 22.40 -8.72
C ARG A 68 -10.24 23.30 -9.19
N ILE A 69 -11.48 22.94 -8.86
CA ILE A 69 -12.68 23.70 -9.22
C ILE A 69 -13.17 24.63 -8.09
N ASP A 70 -12.27 24.97 -7.15
CA ASP A 70 -12.50 25.92 -6.06
C ASP A 70 -13.67 25.55 -5.12
N ILE A 71 -13.97 24.26 -4.98
CA ILE A 71 -14.93 23.78 -3.99
C ILE A 71 -14.32 23.90 -2.59
N PRO A 72 -15.04 24.46 -1.60
CA PRO A 72 -14.51 24.66 -0.26
C PRO A 72 -14.14 23.36 0.45
N GLU A 73 -13.16 23.47 1.35
CA GLU A 73 -12.80 22.40 2.27
C GLU A 73 -14.02 21.91 3.07
N MET A 74 -14.04 20.61 3.34
CA MET A 74 -15.09 19.91 4.05
C MET A 74 -14.50 19.21 5.27
N LYS A 75 -15.27 19.13 6.35
CA LYS A 75 -14.92 18.36 7.54
C LYS A 75 -15.91 17.23 7.70
N PHE A 76 -15.41 16.04 8.01
CA PHE A 76 -16.22 14.84 8.14
C PHE A 76 -16.13 14.25 9.54
N GLN A 77 -17.21 13.61 9.96
CA GLN A 77 -17.30 12.88 11.21
C GLN A 77 -18.20 11.66 11.02
N GLU A 78 -17.73 10.49 11.44
CA GLU A 78 -18.54 9.28 11.53
C GLU A 78 -19.30 9.28 12.85
N ILE A 79 -20.62 9.03 12.80
CA ILE A 79 -21.51 8.95 13.95
C ILE A 79 -22.48 7.79 13.70
N ASN A 80 -22.38 6.74 14.52
CA ASN A 80 -23.22 5.54 14.44
C ASN A 80 -23.22 4.90 13.03
N GLY A 81 -22.04 4.71 12.42
CA GLY A 81 -21.91 4.14 11.08
C GLY A 81 -22.38 5.03 9.93
N ARG A 82 -22.76 6.29 10.19
CA ARG A 82 -23.12 7.28 9.17
C ARG A 82 -22.08 8.39 9.11
N LEU A 83 -21.79 8.85 7.89
CA LEU A 83 -20.80 9.89 7.66
C LEU A 83 -21.49 11.25 7.52
N PHE A 84 -21.12 12.21 8.37
CA PHE A 84 -21.65 13.57 8.33
C PHE A 84 -20.57 14.55 7.89
N GLY A 85 -20.93 15.43 6.95
CA GLY A 85 -20.07 16.47 6.42
C GLY A 85 -20.51 17.86 6.84
N LYS A 86 -19.55 18.77 6.99
CA LYS A 86 -19.78 20.21 7.18
C LYS A 86 -18.82 21.05 6.37
N SER A 87 -19.28 22.18 5.86
CA SER A 87 -18.47 23.14 5.11
C SER A 87 -19.09 24.55 5.19
N LYS A 88 -18.38 25.57 4.70
CA LYS A 88 -18.88 26.93 4.53
C LYS A 88 -18.87 27.30 3.05
N ASN A 89 -20.06 27.37 2.45
CA ASN A 89 -20.22 27.74 1.05
C ASN A 89 -20.61 29.22 0.98
N ALA A 90 -19.77 30.07 0.37
CA ALA A 90 -19.99 31.52 0.32
C ALA A 90 -20.30 32.15 1.69
N GLY A 91 -19.60 31.70 2.74
CA GLY A 91 -19.79 32.16 4.12
C GLY A 91 -20.96 31.51 4.86
N ILE A 92 -21.80 30.72 4.19
CA ILE A 92 -22.99 30.09 4.78
C ILE A 92 -22.67 28.66 5.21
N PRO A 93 -22.86 28.33 6.51
CA PRO A 93 -22.66 26.98 7.01
C PRO A 93 -23.59 25.99 6.31
N SER A 94 -23.04 24.85 5.91
CA SER A 94 -23.77 23.72 5.38
C SER A 94 -23.39 22.46 6.14
N GLU A 95 -24.37 21.63 6.43
CA GLU A 95 -24.22 20.35 7.14
C GLU A 95 -25.07 19.30 6.44
N TRP A 96 -24.54 18.10 6.27
CA TRP A 96 -25.21 17.01 5.55
C TRP A 96 -24.81 15.63 6.06
N GLU A 97 -25.67 14.65 5.80
CA GLU A 97 -25.34 13.22 5.82
C GLU A 97 -24.85 12.83 4.42
N GLU A 98 -23.71 12.14 4.34
CA GLU A 98 -23.17 11.59 3.10
C GLU A 98 -23.82 10.23 2.82
N VAL A 99 -24.45 10.09 1.65
CA VAL A 99 -24.98 8.80 1.21
C VAL A 99 -23.81 7.93 0.75
N PRO A 100 -23.77 6.63 1.09
CA PRO A 100 -22.70 5.75 0.64
C PRO A 100 -22.47 5.83 -0.87
N TRP A 101 -21.21 6.02 -1.24
CA TRP A 101 -20.80 6.18 -2.63
C TRP A 101 -20.96 4.88 -3.40
N GLU A 102 -21.30 4.97 -4.68
CA GLU A 102 -21.39 3.83 -5.58
C GLU A 102 -20.49 4.08 -6.79
N TRP A 103 -19.81 3.06 -7.26
CA TRP A 103 -19.03 3.15 -8.49
C TRP A 103 -18.82 1.80 -9.15
N GLU A 104 -18.58 1.86 -10.44
CA GLU A 104 -18.16 0.74 -11.26
C GLU A 104 -16.97 1.20 -12.11
N TYR A 105 -15.88 0.44 -12.00
CA TYR A 105 -14.61 0.74 -12.65
C TYR A 105 -14.79 1.12 -14.13
N CYS A 106 -14.30 2.31 -14.50
CA CYS A 106 -14.38 2.89 -15.85
C CYS A 106 -15.79 3.05 -16.45
N LYS A 107 -16.86 2.88 -15.67
CA LYS A 107 -18.25 3.03 -16.16
C LYS A 107 -18.98 4.17 -15.49
N GLN A 108 -19.00 4.21 -14.17
CA GLN A 108 -19.83 5.19 -13.45
C GLN A 108 -19.38 5.44 -12.02
N LEU A 109 -19.63 6.67 -11.56
CA LEU A 109 -19.41 7.12 -10.18
C LEU A 109 -20.66 7.88 -9.72
N ASN A 110 -21.15 7.60 -8.52
CA ASN A 110 -22.37 8.21 -7.99
C ASN A 110 -22.21 8.56 -6.53
N ASN A 111 -22.66 9.77 -6.16
CA ASN A 111 -22.72 10.21 -4.79
C ASN A 111 -23.94 11.11 -4.54
N ALA A 112 -24.38 11.14 -3.29
CA ALA A 112 -25.48 11.99 -2.86
C ALA A 112 -25.29 12.47 -1.43
N ARG A 113 -25.98 13.57 -1.11
CA ARG A 113 -25.90 14.25 0.19
C ARG A 113 -27.27 14.72 0.63
N ILE A 114 -27.60 14.44 1.89
CA ILE A 114 -28.87 14.83 2.52
C ILE A 114 -28.57 16.00 3.47
N TYR A 115 -29.00 17.20 3.13
CA TYR A 115 -28.60 18.43 3.83
C TYR A 115 -29.55 18.76 4.99
N SER A 116 -29.00 18.79 6.20
CA SER A 116 -29.69 19.33 7.38
C SER A 116 -29.64 20.87 7.39
N LYS A 117 -28.50 21.47 7.02
CA LYS A 117 -28.32 22.94 6.91
C LYS A 117 -27.76 23.35 5.55
N GLY A 118 -28.18 24.51 5.03
CA GLY A 118 -27.73 25.05 3.75
C GLY A 118 -28.90 25.35 2.80
N PHE A 119 -28.60 25.46 1.50
CA PHE A 119 -29.57 25.88 0.47
C PHE A 119 -30.37 24.77 -0.20
N ALA A 120 -29.99 23.51 0.02
CA ALA A 120 -30.65 22.34 -0.55
C ALA A 120 -31.16 21.41 0.55
N HIS A 121 -32.18 20.62 0.24
CA HIS A 121 -32.56 19.42 0.99
C HIS A 121 -31.72 18.22 0.57
N TYR A 122 -31.44 18.10 -0.72
CA TYR A 122 -30.75 16.95 -1.28
C TYR A 122 -29.92 17.33 -2.50
N VAL A 123 -28.79 16.67 -2.66
CA VAL A 123 -27.87 16.83 -3.80
C VAL A 123 -27.50 15.45 -4.30
N ARG A 124 -27.50 15.24 -5.62
CA ARG A 124 -26.96 14.01 -6.23
C ARG A 124 -26.15 14.34 -7.47
N VAL A 125 -25.10 13.56 -7.68
CA VAL A 125 -24.20 13.67 -8.81
C VAL A 125 -23.92 12.27 -9.35
N ARG A 126 -23.90 12.13 -10.67
CA ARG A 126 -23.54 10.88 -11.34
C ARG A 126 -22.66 11.15 -12.54
N TYR A 127 -21.56 10.42 -12.62
CA TYR A 127 -20.69 10.41 -13.78
C TYR A 127 -20.98 9.13 -14.56
N LEU A 128 -21.09 9.25 -15.88
CA LEU A 128 -21.15 8.12 -16.80
C LEU A 128 -20.00 8.25 -17.79
N VAL A 129 -19.17 7.22 -17.88
CA VAL A 129 -17.91 7.20 -18.62
C VAL A 129 -18.06 6.20 -19.76
N TYR A 130 -17.81 6.66 -20.98
CA TYR A 130 -17.90 5.86 -22.19
C TYR A 130 -16.64 6.01 -23.04
N PRO A 131 -16.18 4.97 -23.74
CA PRO A 131 -15.16 5.13 -24.77
C PRO A 131 -15.74 5.87 -25.98
N LEU A 132 -14.93 6.74 -26.59
CA LEU A 132 -15.22 7.44 -27.84
C LEU A 132 -14.10 7.13 -28.86
N GLY A 133 -13.78 5.84 -29.02
CA GLY A 133 -12.57 5.37 -29.71
C GLY A 133 -11.55 4.78 -28.72
N GLU A 134 -10.34 4.47 -29.21
CA GLU A 134 -9.28 3.86 -28.37
C GLU A 134 -8.74 4.85 -27.32
N ASP A 135 -8.47 6.09 -27.72
CA ASP A 135 -7.79 7.10 -26.88
C ASP A 135 -8.70 8.28 -26.51
N SER A 136 -10.01 8.07 -26.42
CA SER A 136 -10.95 9.15 -26.13
C SER A 136 -12.11 8.70 -25.26
N THR A 137 -12.61 9.61 -24.44
CA THR A 137 -13.67 9.37 -23.47
C THR A 137 -14.81 10.34 -23.69
N ARG A 138 -16.04 9.84 -23.70
CA ARG A 138 -17.24 10.65 -23.50
C ARG A 138 -17.69 10.54 -22.05
N LEU A 139 -17.62 11.65 -21.34
CA LEU A 139 -18.03 11.79 -19.95
C LEU A 139 -19.35 12.57 -19.89
N PHE A 140 -20.36 11.97 -19.28
CA PHE A 140 -21.55 12.69 -18.85
C PHE A 140 -21.49 12.95 -17.35
N VAL A 141 -21.81 14.18 -16.94
CA VAL A 141 -21.93 14.57 -15.53
C VAL A 141 -23.35 15.05 -15.30
N TYR A 142 -24.15 14.23 -14.63
CA TYR A 142 -25.42 14.68 -14.08
C TYR A 142 -25.19 15.36 -12.74
N PHE A 143 -25.83 16.49 -12.54
CA PHE A 143 -25.82 17.21 -11.27
C PHE A 143 -27.23 17.72 -10.96
N GLY A 144 -27.73 17.40 -9.76
CA GLY A 144 -29.11 17.70 -9.36
C GLY A 144 -29.26 18.16 -7.91
N TRP A 145 -30.12 19.16 -7.70
CA TRP A 145 -30.45 19.75 -6.41
C TRP A 145 -31.94 19.80 -6.14
N ILE A 146 -32.33 19.53 -4.90
CA ILE A 146 -33.64 19.90 -4.36
C ILE A 146 -33.47 21.16 -3.50
N PRO A 147 -33.90 22.34 -3.95
CA PRO A 147 -33.67 23.60 -3.26
C PRO A 147 -34.54 23.78 -2.02
N LYS A 148 -34.03 24.51 -1.02
CA LYS A 148 -34.77 25.02 0.14
C LYS A 148 -35.31 26.42 -0.15
N GLY A 149 -36.63 26.52 -0.30
CA GLY A 149 -37.33 27.79 -0.51
C GLY A 149 -36.89 28.55 -1.77
N TRP A 150 -37.42 29.77 -1.95
CA TRP A 150 -37.17 30.58 -3.15
C TRP A 150 -35.73 31.12 -3.24
N LEU A 151 -35.14 31.53 -2.11
CA LEU A 151 -33.77 32.05 -2.07
C LEU A 151 -32.76 30.96 -2.44
N GLY A 152 -32.91 29.75 -1.88
CA GLY A 152 -32.09 28.59 -2.24
C GLY A 152 -32.21 28.27 -3.73
N LYS A 153 -33.43 28.24 -4.28
CA LYS A 153 -33.67 28.01 -5.72
C LYS A 153 -32.90 29.00 -6.59
N THR A 154 -32.90 30.27 -6.24
CA THR A 154 -32.22 31.33 -7.01
C THR A 154 -30.70 31.20 -6.94
N LEU A 155 -30.14 31.06 -5.73
CA LEU A 155 -28.69 30.95 -5.54
C LEU A 155 -28.11 29.68 -6.18
N LEU A 156 -28.82 28.56 -6.06
CA LEU A 156 -28.41 27.29 -6.67
C LEU A 156 -28.45 27.35 -8.20
N LYS A 157 -29.42 28.05 -8.83
CA LYS A 157 -29.39 28.25 -10.30
C LYS A 157 -28.14 29.00 -10.76
N ILE A 158 -27.71 30.03 -10.02
CA ILE A 158 -26.47 30.76 -10.32
C ILE A 158 -25.26 29.85 -10.11
N GLY A 159 -25.25 29.12 -8.99
CA GLY A 159 -24.20 28.14 -8.67
C GLY A 159 -24.03 27.07 -9.75
N MET A 160 -25.13 26.57 -10.33
CA MET A 160 -25.10 25.57 -11.40
C MET A 160 -24.32 26.05 -12.63
N VAL A 161 -24.53 27.30 -13.06
CA VAL A 161 -23.83 27.88 -14.22
C VAL A 161 -22.34 28.09 -13.92
N GLN A 162 -22.00 28.50 -12.70
CA GLN A 162 -20.60 28.64 -12.28
C GLN A 162 -19.90 27.28 -12.20
N LEU A 163 -20.59 26.27 -11.68
CA LEU A 163 -20.10 24.90 -11.57
C LEU A 163 -19.80 24.30 -12.95
N GLU A 164 -20.70 24.48 -13.92
CA GLU A 164 -20.47 24.04 -15.31
C GLU A 164 -19.17 24.63 -15.89
N LYS A 165 -18.96 25.95 -15.73
CA LYS A 165 -17.72 26.61 -16.17
C LYS A 165 -16.48 26.07 -15.45
N ALA A 166 -16.60 25.80 -14.16
CA ALA A 166 -15.52 25.23 -13.37
C ALA A 166 -15.17 23.81 -13.83
N TYR A 167 -16.16 22.97 -14.12
CA TYR A 167 -15.96 21.63 -14.69
C TYR A 167 -15.26 21.68 -16.05
N ILE A 168 -15.68 22.56 -16.96
CA ILE A 168 -15.02 22.73 -18.28
C ILE A 168 -13.53 23.03 -18.09
N LYS A 169 -13.19 24.00 -17.24
CA LYS A 169 -11.80 24.37 -16.96
C LYS A 169 -11.04 23.26 -16.24
N GLY A 170 -11.68 22.62 -15.25
CA GLY A 170 -11.10 21.58 -14.42
C GLY A 170 -10.72 20.34 -15.23
N LEU A 171 -11.66 19.82 -16.03
CA LEU A 171 -11.46 18.65 -16.88
C LEU A 171 -10.40 18.90 -17.96
N LYS A 172 -10.36 20.10 -18.56
CA LYS A 172 -9.29 20.46 -19.48
C LYS A 172 -7.91 20.30 -18.83
N GLY A 173 -7.75 20.82 -17.61
CA GLY A 173 -6.50 20.67 -16.87
C GLY A 173 -6.19 19.23 -16.47
N VAL A 174 -7.21 18.40 -16.20
CA VAL A 174 -7.03 16.96 -15.96
C VAL A 174 -6.46 16.27 -17.21
N VAL A 175 -7.02 16.53 -18.38
CA VAL A 175 -6.53 15.97 -19.65
C VAL A 175 -5.08 16.37 -19.90
N GLU A 176 -4.74 17.66 -19.72
CA GLU A 176 -3.35 18.14 -19.85
C GLU A 176 -2.40 17.40 -18.92
N ASP A 177 -2.83 17.09 -17.70
CA ASP A 177 -2.00 16.43 -16.70
C ASP A 177 -1.87 14.91 -16.92
N VAL A 178 -2.94 14.26 -17.38
CA VAL A 178 -2.90 12.86 -17.87
C VAL A 178 -1.85 12.73 -18.97
N ILE A 179 -1.89 13.63 -19.97
CA ILE A 179 -0.96 13.61 -21.10
C ILE A 179 0.50 13.77 -20.63
N LYS A 180 0.77 14.69 -19.69
CA LYS A 180 2.13 14.88 -19.12
C LYS A 180 2.63 13.65 -18.36
N THR A 181 1.72 12.92 -17.72
CA THR A 181 2.06 11.80 -16.84
C THR A 181 2.11 10.43 -17.54
N ARG A 182 1.70 10.33 -18.82
CA ARG A 182 1.78 9.10 -19.65
C ARG A 182 3.16 8.41 -19.65
N SER A 183 4.24 9.19 -19.51
CA SER A 183 5.62 8.67 -19.48
C SER A 183 6.07 8.07 -18.13
N TYR A 184 5.21 8.14 -17.11
CA TYR A 184 5.44 7.55 -15.80
C TYR A 184 4.62 6.26 -15.66
N SER A 185 5.21 5.23 -15.07
CA SER A 185 4.51 3.97 -14.82
C SER A 185 3.47 4.18 -13.72
N TRP A 186 2.26 4.55 -14.12
CA TRP A 186 1.07 4.78 -13.29
C TRP A 186 1.27 5.67 -12.06
N LEU A 187 0.84 6.92 -12.18
CA LEU A 187 0.87 7.93 -11.12
C LEU A 187 -0.47 8.68 -11.19
N GLY A 188 -1.35 8.43 -10.21
CA GLY A 188 -2.62 9.15 -10.07
C GLY A 188 -2.41 10.65 -9.74
N PRO A 189 -3.48 11.43 -9.54
CA PRO A 189 -3.39 12.90 -9.40
C PRO A 189 -2.49 13.35 -8.24
N SER A 190 -2.44 12.57 -7.16
CA SER A 190 -1.54 12.77 -6.00
C SER A 190 -0.05 12.79 -6.37
N ALA A 191 0.31 12.31 -7.55
CA ALA A 191 1.69 12.32 -8.00
C ALA A 191 2.10 13.63 -8.69
N LEU A 192 1.18 14.48 -9.14
CA LEU A 192 1.55 15.69 -9.88
C LEU A 192 2.36 16.69 -9.05
N SER A 193 1.94 16.91 -7.81
CA SER A 193 2.67 17.72 -6.84
C SER A 193 4.04 17.13 -6.52
N ILE A 194 4.16 15.80 -6.58
CA ILE A 194 5.39 15.04 -6.36
C ILE A 194 6.33 15.09 -7.57
N ILE A 195 5.77 15.12 -8.79
CA ILE A 195 6.51 15.11 -10.07
C ILE A 195 6.91 16.53 -10.52
N LYS A 196 6.27 17.59 -10.01
CA LYS A 196 6.69 18.98 -10.27
C LYS A 196 8.21 19.05 -10.11
N GLU A 197 8.90 19.50 -11.15
CA GLU A 197 10.34 19.68 -11.12
C GLU A 197 10.68 20.61 -9.96
N THR A 198 11.06 20.03 -8.81
CA THR A 198 11.59 20.77 -7.67
C THR A 198 12.74 21.60 -8.19
N ARG A 199 12.70 22.93 -7.96
CA ARG A 199 13.67 23.88 -8.52
C ARG A 199 15.09 23.37 -8.30
N SER A 200 15.74 22.96 -9.38
CA SER A 200 17.17 22.69 -9.41
C SER A 200 17.91 24.03 -9.45
N GLU A 201 17.86 24.81 -8.38
CA GLU A 201 18.82 25.89 -8.18
C GLU A 201 20.13 25.28 -7.69
N LYS A 202 21.26 25.66 -8.32
CA LYS A 202 22.58 25.33 -7.77
C LYS A 202 22.78 26.17 -6.50
N ASN A 203 22.67 25.50 -5.34
CA ASN A 203 22.63 26.06 -3.97
C ASN A 203 21.26 26.66 -3.57
N PRO A 204 20.26 25.82 -3.25
CA PRO A 204 19.01 26.31 -2.67
C PRO A 204 19.24 26.97 -1.31
N VAL A 205 18.52 28.07 -1.05
CA VAL A 205 18.51 28.75 0.26
C VAL A 205 17.32 28.25 1.07
N PHE A 206 17.57 27.39 2.05
CA PHE A 206 16.53 26.86 2.93
C PHE A 206 16.33 27.74 4.17
N PRO A 207 15.12 27.72 4.79
CA PRO A 207 14.91 28.30 6.11
C PRO A 207 15.94 27.79 7.13
N ALA A 208 16.31 28.63 8.11
CA ALA A 208 17.43 28.38 9.01
C ALA A 208 17.43 26.98 9.66
N ARG A 209 16.27 26.50 10.12
CA ARG A 209 16.12 25.16 10.71
C ARG A 209 16.37 24.04 9.69
N MET A 210 15.82 24.17 8.47
CA MET A 210 16.05 23.19 7.39
C MET A 210 17.52 23.21 6.94
N GLN A 211 18.19 24.36 6.95
CA GLN A 211 19.61 24.46 6.65
C GLN A 211 20.47 23.74 7.70
N GLN A 212 20.12 23.83 8.99
CA GLN A 212 20.79 23.07 10.05
C GLN A 212 20.64 21.55 9.86
N ILE A 213 19.42 21.11 9.55
CA ILE A 213 19.11 19.70 9.23
C ILE A 213 19.91 19.22 8.02
N ARG A 214 19.96 20.03 6.96
CA ARG A 214 20.74 19.75 5.75
C ARG A 214 22.24 19.52 6.07
N VAL A 215 22.81 20.33 6.96
CA VAL A 215 24.20 20.13 7.42
C VAL A 215 24.34 18.83 8.22
N GLY A 216 23.34 18.49 9.05
CA GLY A 216 23.26 17.21 9.75
C GLY A 216 23.31 16.02 8.80
N TYR A 217 22.47 16.03 7.76
CA TYR A 217 22.45 15.00 6.72
C TYR A 217 23.81 14.80 6.04
N ILE A 218 24.47 15.89 5.66
CA ILE A 218 25.79 15.83 5.00
C ILE A 218 26.84 15.25 5.95
N ARG A 219 26.78 15.59 7.25
CA ARG A 219 27.67 15.03 8.27
C ARG A 219 27.44 13.52 8.45
N GLU A 220 26.20 13.07 8.30
CA GLU A 220 25.81 11.66 8.36
C GLU A 220 26.05 10.91 7.02
N GLY A 221 26.70 11.56 6.05
CA GLY A 221 27.11 10.93 4.78
C GLY A 221 26.01 10.79 3.74
N GLN A 222 24.86 11.46 3.92
CA GLN A 222 23.73 11.32 3.00
C GLN A 222 23.97 12.07 1.66
N PRO A 223 23.48 11.54 0.51
CA PRO A 223 23.70 12.16 -0.78
C PRO A 223 23.10 13.57 -0.87
N ARG A 224 23.95 14.57 -1.10
CA ARG A 224 23.56 15.99 -1.10
C ARG A 224 22.40 16.28 -2.05
N GLU A 225 22.43 15.73 -3.25
CA GLU A 225 21.39 15.98 -4.27
C GLU A 225 20.02 15.43 -3.83
N LEU A 226 19.99 14.24 -3.23
CA LEU A 226 18.76 13.63 -2.72
C LEU A 226 18.21 14.41 -1.53
N VAL A 227 19.09 14.83 -0.61
CA VAL A 227 18.70 15.67 0.53
C VAL A 227 18.09 16.98 0.05
N ASP A 228 18.74 17.67 -0.90
CA ASP A 228 18.23 18.92 -1.46
C ASP A 228 16.86 18.72 -2.14
N LYS A 229 16.66 17.60 -2.85
CA LYS A 229 15.37 17.23 -3.44
C LYS A 229 14.27 17.02 -2.39
N VAL A 230 14.57 16.30 -1.31
CA VAL A 230 13.62 16.08 -0.20
C VAL A 230 13.24 17.38 0.49
N LEU A 231 14.21 18.26 0.74
CA LEU A 231 13.95 19.56 1.37
C LEU A 231 13.09 20.47 0.47
N ASN A 232 13.34 20.50 -0.83
CA ASN A 232 12.50 21.24 -1.78
C ASN A 232 11.07 20.65 -1.84
N TYR A 233 10.93 19.32 -1.82
CA TYR A 233 9.63 18.67 -1.77
C TYR A 233 8.80 19.13 -0.56
N ILE A 234 9.40 19.22 0.63
CA ILE A 234 8.72 19.71 1.83
C ILE A 234 8.26 21.16 1.70
N LEU A 235 8.98 21.99 0.95
CA LEU A 235 8.61 23.39 0.71
C LEU A 235 7.51 23.54 -0.33
N ASP A 236 7.61 22.80 -1.44
CA ASP A 236 6.83 23.04 -2.65
C ASP A 236 5.55 22.18 -2.75
N ALA A 237 5.53 21.01 -2.09
CA ALA A 237 4.41 20.09 -2.20
C ALA A 237 3.14 20.60 -1.50
N ASP A 238 2.00 20.11 -2.01
CA ASP A 238 0.69 20.35 -1.44
C ASP A 238 0.56 19.64 -0.08
N GLU A 239 -0.25 20.22 0.82
CA GLU A 239 -0.45 19.64 2.17
C GLU A 239 -1.03 18.22 2.13
N SER A 240 -1.85 17.87 1.13
CA SER A 240 -2.39 16.52 0.96
C SER A 240 -1.31 15.46 0.77
N ASP A 241 -0.21 15.81 0.10
CA ASP A 241 0.88 14.87 -0.18
C ASP A 241 1.87 14.80 0.97
N LEU A 242 2.04 15.91 1.69
CA LEU A 242 2.87 15.95 2.90
C LEU A 242 2.16 15.40 4.14
N TYR A 243 0.82 15.32 4.13
CA TYR A 243 0.04 14.82 5.25
C TYR A 243 0.32 13.34 5.49
N ARG A 244 0.56 12.55 4.45
CA ARG A 244 0.85 11.11 4.58
C ARG A 244 1.86 10.69 3.52
N ILE A 245 3.15 10.78 3.83
CA ILE A 245 4.22 10.48 2.87
C ILE A 245 4.46 8.96 2.84
N ARG A 246 4.13 8.34 1.69
CA ARG A 246 4.36 6.91 1.42
C ARG A 246 5.64 6.74 0.60
N ILE A 247 6.69 6.18 1.22
CA ILE A 247 8.03 6.12 0.62
C ILE A 247 8.06 5.34 -0.70
N LYS A 248 7.36 4.19 -0.79
CA LYS A 248 7.38 3.39 -2.02
C LYS A 248 6.70 4.12 -3.19
N ALA A 249 5.58 4.81 -2.93
CA ALA A 249 4.93 5.65 -3.93
C ALA A 249 5.84 6.81 -4.38
N LEU A 250 6.48 7.49 -3.41
CA LEU A 250 7.41 8.60 -3.68
C LEU A 250 8.65 8.14 -4.47
N SER A 251 9.20 6.98 -4.14
CA SER A 251 10.32 6.34 -4.83
C SER A 251 9.99 6.06 -6.30
N LYS A 252 8.82 5.47 -6.57
CA LYS A 252 8.33 5.23 -7.94
C LYS A 252 8.14 6.53 -8.71
N ALA A 253 7.52 7.53 -8.08
CA ALA A 253 7.30 8.83 -8.70
C ALA A 253 8.61 9.54 -9.07
N TRP A 254 9.61 9.46 -8.20
CA TRP A 254 10.91 10.11 -8.39
C TRP A 254 11.92 9.28 -9.18
N LYS A 255 11.62 8.00 -9.44
CA LYS A 255 12.55 7.03 -10.05
C LYS A 255 13.87 6.93 -9.26
N ILE A 256 13.76 6.91 -7.93
CA ILE A 256 14.89 6.79 -6.99
C ILE A 256 14.76 5.46 -6.26
N SER A 257 15.88 4.83 -5.92
CA SER A 257 15.87 3.58 -5.14
C SER A 257 15.08 3.75 -3.84
N GLU A 258 14.16 2.83 -3.57
CA GLU A 258 13.38 2.80 -2.34
C GLU A 258 14.31 2.80 -1.11
N LYS A 259 15.39 2.03 -1.16
CA LYS A 259 16.39 1.92 -0.08
C LYS A 259 17.07 3.26 0.20
N GLU A 260 17.50 3.97 -0.84
CA GLU A 260 18.19 5.26 -0.69
C GLU A 260 17.24 6.33 -0.14
N LEU A 261 16.00 6.37 -0.66
CA LEU A 261 15.00 7.32 -0.21
C LEU A 261 14.58 7.04 1.24
N LEU A 262 14.33 5.77 1.59
CA LEU A 262 14.00 5.35 2.94
C LEU A 262 15.11 5.74 3.93
N LEU A 263 16.37 5.51 3.58
CA LEU A 263 17.51 5.88 4.41
C LEU A 263 17.51 7.39 4.72
N VAL A 264 17.31 8.24 3.72
CA VAL A 264 17.23 9.70 3.91
C VAL A 264 16.06 10.08 4.81
N PHE A 265 14.90 9.44 4.69
CA PHE A 265 13.75 9.73 5.57
C PHE A 265 13.99 9.28 7.01
N LEU A 266 14.62 8.12 7.22
CA LEU A 266 14.99 7.62 8.56
C LEU A 266 16.00 8.54 9.27
N HIS A 267 17.05 8.98 8.57
CA HIS A 267 17.95 10.00 9.09
C HIS A 267 17.21 11.33 9.37
N GLY A 268 16.26 11.69 8.52
CA GLY A 268 15.40 12.86 8.70
C GLY A 268 14.56 12.81 9.97
N CYS A 269 14.06 11.64 10.35
CA CYS A 269 13.39 11.47 11.64
C CYS A 269 14.33 11.78 12.81
N ARG A 270 15.57 11.28 12.81
CA ARG A 270 16.55 11.59 13.87
C ARG A 270 16.95 13.06 13.92
N LEU A 271 17.02 13.72 12.76
CA LEU A 271 17.33 15.14 12.64
C LEU A 271 16.12 16.05 12.94
N GLY A 272 14.93 15.48 13.19
CA GLY A 272 13.71 16.23 13.48
C GLY A 272 13.10 16.93 12.27
N LEU A 273 13.36 16.40 11.07
CA LEU A 273 12.70 16.80 9.82
C LEU A 273 11.34 16.12 9.67
N PHE A 274 11.29 14.84 10.03
CA PHE A 274 10.12 13.99 9.92
C PHE A 274 9.74 13.36 11.26
N THR A 275 8.52 12.87 11.33
CA THR A 275 8.06 11.88 12.30
C THR A 275 7.63 10.64 11.52
N MET A 276 7.76 9.48 12.13
CA MET A 276 7.32 8.19 11.57
C MET A 276 6.06 7.76 12.30
N SER A 277 5.08 7.25 11.56
CA SER A 277 3.81 6.75 12.11
C SER A 277 3.60 5.30 11.72
N TRP A 278 3.06 4.53 12.66
CA TRP A 278 2.59 3.17 12.53
C TRP A 278 1.07 3.20 12.46
N ASP A 279 0.52 2.94 11.28
CA ASP A 279 -0.90 3.15 11.01
C ASP A 279 -1.60 1.81 10.83
N VAL A 280 -2.63 1.56 11.63
CA VAL A 280 -3.51 0.40 11.44
C VAL A 280 -4.47 0.72 10.30
N VAL A 281 -4.41 -0.09 9.23
CA VAL A 281 -5.27 0.04 8.05
C VAL A 281 -6.30 -1.08 8.00
N CYS A 282 -7.54 -0.73 7.68
CA CYS A 282 -8.60 -1.71 7.48
C CYS A 282 -8.26 -2.65 6.29
N PRO A 283 -8.34 -3.99 6.43
CA PRO A 283 -8.00 -4.92 5.36
C PRO A 283 -8.97 -4.89 4.17
N HIS A 284 -10.15 -4.28 4.33
CA HIS A 284 -11.16 -4.13 3.29
C HIS A 284 -11.02 -2.80 2.56
N CYS A 285 -11.22 -1.67 3.25
CA CYS A 285 -11.21 -0.36 2.61
C CYS A 285 -9.83 0.33 2.58
N ARG A 286 -8.81 -0.24 3.25
CA ARG A 286 -7.47 0.35 3.44
C ARG A 286 -7.45 1.72 4.13
N GLY A 287 -8.57 2.13 4.69
CA GLY A 287 -8.65 3.36 5.48
C GLY A 287 -7.91 3.21 6.80
N VAL A 288 -7.08 4.20 7.12
CA VAL A 288 -6.41 4.31 8.43
C VAL A 288 -7.46 4.38 9.54
N ARG A 289 -7.34 3.51 10.54
CA ARG A 289 -8.23 3.40 11.71
C ARG A 289 -7.56 3.97 12.96
N THR A 290 -6.30 3.59 13.18
CA THR A 290 -5.47 4.06 14.28
C THR A 290 -4.13 4.56 13.74
N GLU A 291 -3.69 5.73 14.18
CA GLU A 291 -2.36 6.30 13.91
C GLU A 291 -1.56 6.28 15.22
N ALA A 292 -0.37 5.70 15.22
CA ALA A 292 0.49 5.59 16.41
C ALA A 292 1.92 6.04 16.13
N GLN A 293 2.51 6.83 17.03
CA GLN A 293 3.90 7.28 16.88
C GLN A 293 4.91 6.20 17.28
N HIS A 294 4.51 5.29 18.17
CA HIS A 294 5.33 4.16 18.58
C HIS A 294 4.60 2.87 18.29
N LEU A 295 5.35 1.88 17.85
CA LEU A 295 4.80 0.57 17.53
C LEU A 295 4.13 -0.10 18.74
N GLY A 296 4.60 0.17 19.95
CA GLY A 296 3.99 -0.33 21.18
C GLY A 296 2.61 0.24 21.53
N ASP A 297 2.22 1.36 20.92
CA ASP A 297 0.92 2.00 21.14
C ASP A 297 -0.18 1.39 20.26
N LEU A 298 0.16 0.43 19.41
CA LEU A 298 -0.80 -0.21 18.52
C LEU A 298 -1.78 -1.10 19.29
N PRO A 299 -3.08 -1.05 18.96
CA PRO A 299 -4.04 -1.98 19.52
C PRO A 299 -3.81 -3.38 18.96
N THR A 300 -4.25 -4.42 19.67
CA THR A 300 -4.23 -5.80 19.13
C THR A 300 -5.36 -6.03 18.13
N LYS A 301 -6.49 -5.34 18.31
CA LYS A 301 -7.70 -5.41 17.48
C LYS A 301 -8.19 -4.01 17.16
N ASP A 302 -8.73 -3.84 15.97
CA ASP A 302 -9.35 -2.58 15.56
C ASP A 302 -10.71 -2.84 14.89
N THR A 303 -11.49 -1.79 14.71
CA THR A 303 -12.82 -1.83 14.10
C THR A 303 -12.91 -0.85 12.94
N CYS A 304 -13.67 -1.22 11.92
CA CYS A 304 -13.99 -0.33 10.82
C CYS A 304 -15.50 -0.22 10.72
N GLU A 305 -16.07 0.90 11.17
CA GLU A 305 -17.53 1.17 11.09
C GLU A 305 -18.02 1.16 9.64
N VAL A 306 -17.25 1.75 8.71
CA VAL A 306 -17.60 1.81 7.28
C VAL A 306 -17.70 0.43 6.64
N CYS A 307 -16.84 -0.50 7.04
CA CYS A 307 -16.85 -1.88 6.52
C CYS A 307 -17.66 -2.84 7.40
N GLU A 308 -18.11 -2.39 8.57
CA GLU A 308 -18.81 -3.17 9.58
C GLU A 308 -18.02 -4.43 10.02
N ILE A 309 -16.71 -4.28 10.24
CA ILE A 309 -15.84 -5.40 10.66
C ILE A 309 -15.01 -5.08 11.90
N GLN A 310 -14.60 -6.14 12.60
CA GLN A 310 -13.51 -6.14 13.57
C GLN A 310 -12.38 -7.02 13.01
N PHE A 311 -11.13 -6.61 13.16
CA PHE A 311 -9.97 -7.34 12.64
C PHE A 311 -8.77 -7.27 13.58
N GLU A 312 -7.86 -8.23 13.45
CA GLU A 312 -6.59 -8.25 14.20
C GLU A 312 -5.62 -7.24 13.55
N ALA A 313 -5.09 -6.34 14.36
CA ALA A 313 -4.19 -5.28 13.91
C ALA A 313 -2.72 -5.74 13.81
N ASN A 314 -2.39 -6.89 14.37
CA ASN A 314 -1.03 -7.45 14.37
C ASN A 314 -0.71 -8.36 13.15
N GLN A 315 -1.61 -8.44 12.18
CA GLN A 315 -1.39 -9.18 10.94
C GLN A 315 -0.48 -8.39 9.98
N LEU A 316 0.27 -9.13 9.15
CA LEU A 316 1.25 -8.61 8.18
C LEU A 316 0.74 -7.39 7.36
N ASN A 317 -0.53 -7.45 6.92
CA ASN A 317 -1.12 -6.47 6.00
C ASN A 317 -1.98 -5.41 6.69
N SER A 318 -2.07 -5.44 8.02
CA SER A 318 -2.89 -4.51 8.81
C SER A 318 -2.13 -3.25 9.22
N ILE A 319 -0.81 -3.21 9.06
CA ILE A 319 0.03 -2.05 9.44
C ILE A 319 0.69 -1.45 8.21
N GLU A 320 0.66 -0.14 8.14
CA GLU A 320 1.41 0.68 7.20
C GLU A 320 2.31 1.64 7.97
N ILE A 321 3.55 1.84 7.50
CA ILE A 321 4.42 2.89 7.99
C ILE A 321 4.39 4.08 7.04
N THR A 322 4.18 5.27 7.58
CA THR A 322 4.24 6.52 6.84
C THR A 322 5.09 7.56 7.54
N PHE A 323 5.51 8.58 6.78
CA PHE A 323 6.27 9.70 7.29
C PHE A 323 5.44 10.97 7.23
N HIS A 324 5.62 11.83 8.21
CA HIS A 324 4.96 13.12 8.33
C HIS A 324 6.01 14.20 8.54
N VAL A 325 5.82 15.37 7.93
CA VAL A 325 6.69 16.52 8.19
C VAL A 325 6.56 16.93 9.65
N HIS A 326 7.68 17.10 10.35
CA HIS A 326 7.64 17.49 11.75
C HIS A 326 7.03 18.91 11.87
N PRO A 327 6.06 19.17 12.79
CA PRO A 327 5.31 20.43 12.84
C PRO A 327 6.18 21.69 13.00
N SER A 328 7.35 21.54 13.60
CA SER A 328 8.32 22.64 13.74
C SER A 328 9.01 23.06 12.44
N ILE A 329 8.85 22.27 11.37
CA ILE A 329 9.36 22.55 10.03
C ILE A 329 8.23 23.19 9.22
N ARG A 330 7.09 22.50 9.16
CA ARG A 330 5.87 22.94 8.48
C ARG A 330 4.69 22.28 9.17
N GLU A 331 3.71 23.07 9.58
CA GLU A 331 2.43 22.53 10.05
C GLU A 331 1.64 22.04 8.82
N VAL A 332 1.33 20.74 8.79
CA VAL A 332 0.59 20.11 7.69
C VAL A 332 -0.73 19.60 8.25
N GLN A 333 -1.85 20.07 7.70
CA GLN A 333 -3.18 19.68 8.16
C GLN A 333 -3.86 18.81 7.12
N LYS A 334 -4.61 17.79 7.57
CA LYS A 334 -5.46 17.00 6.68
C LYS A 334 -6.58 17.88 6.14
N ARG A 335 -6.50 18.25 4.86
CA ARG A 335 -7.56 19.00 4.18
C ARG A 335 -8.37 18.06 3.30
N MET A 336 -9.63 17.88 3.64
CA MET A 336 -10.54 17.01 2.88
C MET A 336 -11.41 17.89 1.98
N PHE A 337 -11.50 17.53 0.71
CA PHE A 337 -12.42 18.17 -0.25
C PHE A 337 -13.52 17.21 -0.70
N CYS A 338 -13.46 15.95 -0.27
CA CYS A 338 -14.47 14.93 -0.47
C CYS A 338 -14.49 13.91 0.69
N ALA A 339 -15.61 13.20 0.84
CA ALA A 339 -15.90 12.29 1.95
C ALA A 339 -15.35 10.89 1.73
N ALA A 340 -15.52 10.39 0.50
CA ALA A 340 -15.02 9.12 0.03
C ALA A 340 -14.19 9.46 -1.20
N GLU A 341 -12.89 9.24 -1.12
CA GLU A 341 -12.00 9.35 -2.27
C GLU A 341 -11.87 7.95 -2.86
N PRO A 342 -12.70 7.52 -3.84
CA PRO A 342 -12.52 6.22 -4.47
C PRO A 342 -11.11 6.05 -5.07
N ALA A 343 -10.40 7.14 -5.38
CA ALA A 343 -8.96 7.12 -5.67
C ALA A 343 -8.11 6.42 -4.60
N THR A 344 -8.40 6.64 -3.30
CA THR A 344 -7.71 5.97 -2.18
C THR A 344 -8.10 4.50 -2.02
N LYS A 345 -9.15 4.07 -2.72
CA LYS A 345 -9.71 2.70 -2.69
C LYS A 345 -9.71 2.10 -4.10
N SER A 346 -8.68 2.38 -4.89
CA SER A 346 -8.59 1.98 -6.29
C SER A 346 -8.64 0.47 -6.52
N HIS A 347 -8.33 -0.34 -5.48
CA HIS A 347 -8.52 -1.79 -5.48
C HIS A 347 -9.99 -2.21 -5.44
N ILE A 348 -10.89 -1.38 -4.93
CA ILE A 348 -12.34 -1.62 -5.00
C ILE A 348 -12.80 -1.24 -6.42
N ARG A 349 -13.10 -2.24 -7.23
CA ARG A 349 -13.50 -2.07 -8.63
C ARG A 349 -15.01 -1.88 -8.80
N PHE A 350 -15.79 -2.30 -7.81
CA PHE A 350 -17.25 -2.20 -7.82
C PHE A 350 -17.76 -1.98 -6.41
N GLN A 351 -18.70 -1.05 -6.24
CA GLN A 351 -19.44 -0.85 -5.01
C GLN A 351 -20.87 -0.41 -5.33
N LYS A 352 -21.87 -1.16 -4.84
CA LYS A 352 -23.30 -0.91 -5.08
C LYS A 352 -24.11 -1.20 -3.82
N TYR A 353 -25.12 -0.38 -3.51
CA TYR A 353 -26.02 -0.61 -2.39
C TYR A 353 -27.43 -0.89 -2.88
N LEU A 354 -28.01 -1.99 -2.41
CA LEU A 354 -29.35 -2.43 -2.78
C LEU A 354 -30.27 -2.45 -1.57
N ASP A 355 -31.49 -1.94 -1.74
CA ASP A 355 -32.54 -2.08 -0.74
C ASP A 355 -33.06 -3.52 -0.66
N SER A 356 -33.85 -3.84 0.37
CA SER A 356 -34.41 -5.18 0.57
C SER A 356 -35.25 -5.61 -0.64
N GLY A 357 -34.91 -6.75 -1.24
CA GLY A 357 -35.60 -7.31 -2.41
C GLY A 357 -35.21 -6.69 -3.75
N GLU A 358 -34.26 -5.75 -3.78
CA GLU A 358 -33.79 -5.13 -5.02
C GLU A 358 -32.80 -6.04 -5.76
N THR A 359 -32.84 -5.97 -7.09
CA THR A 359 -31.92 -6.65 -8.00
C THR A 359 -31.17 -5.63 -8.85
N TYR A 360 -29.90 -5.91 -9.14
CA TYR A 360 -29.08 -5.08 -10.01
C TYR A 360 -28.30 -5.91 -11.02
N ASN A 361 -28.26 -5.45 -12.27
CA ASN A 361 -27.55 -6.11 -13.35
C ASN A 361 -26.48 -5.17 -13.93
N SER A 362 -25.27 -5.67 -14.15
CA SER A 362 -24.21 -4.93 -14.84
C SER A 362 -23.25 -5.87 -15.56
N LYS A 363 -22.70 -5.44 -16.70
CA LYS A 363 -21.56 -6.10 -17.31
C LYS A 363 -20.26 -5.47 -16.77
N LEU A 364 -19.47 -6.24 -16.04
CA LEU A 364 -18.31 -5.72 -15.33
C LEU A 364 -17.10 -5.52 -16.24
N LEU A 365 -16.28 -4.50 -15.94
CA LEU A 365 -15.01 -4.25 -16.62
C LEU A 365 -13.82 -4.80 -15.83
N LEU A 366 -13.86 -6.08 -15.49
CA LEU A 366 -12.80 -6.75 -14.74
C LEU A 366 -11.97 -7.62 -15.67
N SER A 367 -10.65 -7.42 -15.62
CA SER A 367 -9.65 -8.20 -16.33
C SER A 367 -9.32 -9.50 -15.57
N PRO A 368 -8.58 -10.43 -16.19
CA PRO A 368 -8.09 -11.62 -15.50
C PRO A 368 -7.36 -11.28 -14.20
N GLY A 369 -7.66 -12.03 -13.14
CA GLY A 369 -7.16 -11.76 -11.80
C GLY A 369 -8.01 -12.38 -10.70
N VAL A 370 -7.57 -12.20 -9.46
CA VAL A 370 -8.30 -12.68 -8.27
C VAL A 370 -8.97 -11.51 -7.58
N TYR A 371 -10.26 -11.65 -7.33
CA TYR A 371 -11.12 -10.66 -6.70
C TYR A 371 -11.77 -11.26 -5.45
N ARG A 372 -12.17 -10.39 -4.54
CA ARG A 372 -12.95 -10.74 -3.35
C ARG A 372 -14.33 -10.10 -3.45
N LEU A 373 -15.36 -10.91 -3.26
CA LEU A 373 -16.75 -10.51 -3.21
C LEU A 373 -17.18 -10.42 -1.75
N ARG A 374 -17.58 -9.23 -1.32
CA ARG A 374 -18.03 -8.98 0.05
C ARG A 374 -19.37 -8.26 0.10
N VAL A 375 -20.20 -8.69 1.03
CA VAL A 375 -21.38 -7.93 1.47
C VAL A 375 -21.04 -7.23 2.79
N ASN A 376 -21.34 -5.94 2.90
CA ASN A 376 -21.08 -5.19 4.14
C ASN A 376 -21.82 -5.81 5.34
N GLY A 377 -21.08 -5.96 6.44
CA GLY A 377 -21.55 -6.59 7.68
C GLY A 377 -21.52 -8.12 7.68
N GLU A 378 -21.21 -8.78 6.55
CA GLU A 378 -20.98 -10.22 6.53
C GLU A 378 -19.50 -10.55 6.84
N LYS A 379 -19.27 -11.60 7.63
CA LYS A 379 -17.92 -12.03 8.04
C LYS A 379 -17.16 -12.77 6.94
N ASN A 380 -17.91 -13.46 6.09
CA ASN A 380 -17.37 -14.30 5.04
C ASN A 380 -17.32 -13.52 3.72
N TYR A 381 -16.42 -13.96 2.86
CA TYR A 381 -16.30 -13.44 1.51
C TYR A 381 -16.08 -14.61 0.56
N SER A 382 -16.42 -14.39 -0.71
CA SER A 382 -16.21 -15.34 -1.78
C SER A 382 -15.00 -14.91 -2.62
N LEU A 383 -14.20 -15.85 -3.12
CA LEU A 383 -13.15 -15.55 -4.09
C LEU A 383 -13.70 -15.69 -5.51
N LEU A 384 -13.43 -14.69 -6.34
CA LEU A 384 -13.74 -14.70 -7.77
C LEU A 384 -12.43 -14.69 -8.55
N GLU A 385 -12.16 -15.75 -9.30
CA GLU A 385 -11.03 -15.84 -10.21
C GLU A 385 -11.51 -15.63 -11.65
N ILE A 386 -11.00 -14.59 -12.28
CA ILE A 386 -11.30 -14.25 -13.67
C ILE A 386 -10.18 -14.78 -14.56
N LYS A 387 -10.54 -15.55 -15.60
CA LYS A 387 -9.61 -16.21 -16.53
C LYS A 387 -10.05 -16.00 -17.99
N GLU A 388 -9.10 -15.99 -18.92
CA GLU A 388 -9.36 -15.75 -20.35
C GLU A 388 -10.07 -16.92 -21.07
N GLU A 389 -9.87 -18.16 -20.62
CA GLU A 389 -10.32 -19.37 -21.35
C GLU A 389 -11.54 -20.08 -20.70
N VAL A 390 -12.34 -19.36 -19.91
CA VAL A 390 -13.54 -19.90 -19.24
C VAL A 390 -14.81 -19.44 -19.98
N PRO A 391 -15.90 -20.22 -20.02
CA PRO A 391 -17.15 -19.77 -20.64
C PRO A 391 -17.71 -18.51 -19.96
N ASN A 392 -18.27 -17.60 -20.76
CA ASN A 392 -18.94 -16.40 -20.26
C ASN A 392 -20.28 -16.78 -19.62
N GLU A 393 -20.25 -17.04 -18.32
CA GLU A 393 -21.44 -17.30 -17.50
C GLU A 393 -21.90 -16.03 -16.79
N THR A 394 -23.16 -16.02 -16.35
CA THR A 394 -23.68 -14.92 -15.53
C THR A 394 -23.37 -15.21 -14.06
N LEU A 395 -22.61 -14.33 -13.43
CA LEU A 395 -22.37 -14.33 -11.99
C LEU A 395 -23.61 -13.83 -11.27
N VAL A 396 -24.37 -14.75 -10.67
CA VAL A 396 -25.47 -14.42 -9.76
C VAL A 396 -24.92 -14.41 -8.34
N TRP A 397 -25.05 -13.28 -7.65
CA TRP A 397 -24.54 -13.11 -6.29
C TRP A 397 -25.62 -12.57 -5.36
N LYS A 398 -25.97 -13.37 -4.35
CA LYS A 398 -27.05 -13.10 -3.41
C LYS A 398 -26.51 -12.89 -1.99
N THR A 399 -27.19 -12.08 -1.19
CA THR A 399 -26.86 -11.97 0.25
C THR A 399 -27.03 -13.30 0.96
N GLY A 400 -26.12 -13.64 1.88
CA GLY A 400 -26.16 -14.89 2.63
C GLY A 400 -25.66 -16.14 1.88
N GLU A 401 -25.33 -16.03 0.59
CA GLU A 401 -24.64 -17.08 -0.16
C GLU A 401 -23.13 -16.82 -0.16
N THR A 402 -22.34 -17.80 0.28
CA THR A 402 -20.87 -17.73 0.30
C THR A 402 -20.27 -18.96 -0.35
N PRO A 403 -20.30 -19.08 -1.69
CA PRO A 403 -19.47 -20.05 -2.40
C PRO A 403 -17.99 -19.75 -2.14
N GLU A 404 -17.18 -20.77 -1.85
CA GLU A 404 -15.77 -20.55 -1.46
C GLU A 404 -14.92 -19.97 -2.60
N GLN A 405 -15.14 -20.41 -3.85
CA GLN A 405 -14.41 -19.96 -5.02
C GLN A 405 -15.30 -20.06 -6.28
N ILE A 406 -15.28 -19.01 -7.09
CA ILE A 406 -16.00 -18.89 -8.36
C ILE A 406 -14.96 -18.64 -9.45
N GLU A 407 -15.00 -19.39 -10.54
CA GLU A 407 -14.18 -19.14 -11.72
C GLU A 407 -15.08 -18.67 -12.86
N ILE A 408 -14.70 -17.59 -13.55
CA ILE A 408 -15.50 -17.02 -14.64
C ILE A 408 -14.64 -16.39 -15.73
N ALA A 409 -15.22 -16.21 -16.92
CA ALA A 409 -14.61 -15.46 -18.01
C ALA A 409 -14.33 -13.99 -17.64
N ASP A 410 -13.47 -13.36 -18.42
CA ASP A 410 -13.29 -11.91 -18.41
C ASP A 410 -14.59 -11.15 -18.71
N HIS A 411 -14.69 -9.94 -18.16
CA HIS A 411 -15.85 -9.08 -18.33
C HIS A 411 -17.21 -9.73 -18.00
N PRO A 412 -17.36 -10.33 -16.79
CA PRO A 412 -18.52 -11.14 -16.47
C PRO A 412 -19.81 -10.32 -16.39
N ASN A 413 -20.92 -10.94 -16.79
CA ASN A 413 -22.26 -10.42 -16.50
C ASN A 413 -22.58 -10.68 -15.02
N LEU A 414 -22.92 -9.63 -14.27
CA LEU A 414 -23.24 -9.68 -12.85
C LEU A 414 -24.74 -9.45 -12.63
N ILE A 415 -25.35 -10.30 -11.81
CA ILE A 415 -26.68 -10.12 -11.21
C ILE A 415 -26.52 -10.13 -9.69
N LEU A 416 -26.94 -9.05 -9.05
CA LEU A 416 -26.98 -8.92 -7.59
C LEU A 416 -28.40 -9.04 -7.08
N GLU A 417 -28.60 -9.77 -5.99
CA GLU A 417 -29.89 -9.87 -5.31
C GLU A 417 -29.75 -9.65 -3.80
N ASN A 418 -30.40 -8.62 -3.27
CA ASN A 418 -30.48 -8.43 -1.82
C ASN A 418 -31.71 -9.16 -1.24
N LEU A 419 -31.49 -10.38 -0.73
CA LEU A 419 -32.51 -11.18 -0.07
C LEU A 419 -32.64 -10.90 1.44
N SER A 420 -31.80 -10.02 1.99
CA SER A 420 -31.84 -9.66 3.40
C SER A 420 -32.95 -8.64 3.69
N SER A 421 -33.36 -8.54 4.96
CA SER A 421 -34.41 -7.61 5.41
C SER A 421 -33.96 -6.15 5.52
N SER A 422 -32.77 -5.81 5.04
CA SER A 422 -32.14 -4.50 5.21
C SER A 422 -31.32 -4.12 3.99
N ARG A 423 -31.03 -2.84 3.82
CA ARG A 423 -30.14 -2.37 2.74
C ARG A 423 -28.74 -2.97 2.91
N LYS A 424 -28.15 -3.45 1.82
CA LYS A 424 -26.81 -4.06 1.84
C LYS A 424 -25.90 -3.49 0.76
N GLY A 425 -24.62 -3.33 1.10
CA GLY A 425 -23.55 -2.91 0.18
C GLY A 425 -22.80 -4.11 -0.35
N PHE A 426 -22.77 -4.27 -1.67
CA PHE A 426 -21.99 -5.27 -2.40
C PHE A 426 -20.70 -4.63 -2.90
N VAL A 427 -19.58 -5.30 -2.64
CA VAL A 427 -18.24 -4.81 -2.97
C VAL A 427 -17.45 -5.89 -3.69
N ILE A 428 -16.88 -5.54 -4.85
CA ILE A 428 -15.88 -6.37 -5.53
C ILE A 428 -14.54 -5.63 -5.46
N GLU A 429 -13.58 -6.25 -4.79
CA GLU A 429 -12.24 -5.70 -4.62
C GLU A 429 -11.19 -6.63 -5.22
N GLU A 430 -10.25 -6.07 -5.96
CA GLU A 430 -9.12 -6.78 -6.52
C GLU A 430 -8.18 -7.21 -5.39
N ARG A 431 -7.83 -8.50 -5.34
CA ARG A 431 -6.89 -9.06 -4.36
C ARG A 431 -5.45 -8.77 -4.76
N LYS A 432 -5.16 -7.50 -5.04
CA LYS A 432 -3.81 -7.01 -5.30
C LYS A 432 -3.25 -6.40 -4.02
N GLU A 433 -2.14 -6.94 -3.52
CA GLU A 433 -1.44 -6.34 -2.39
C GLU A 433 -1.08 -4.88 -2.69
N ASP A 434 -1.16 -4.03 -1.66
CA ASP A 434 -0.75 -2.64 -1.78
C ASP A 434 0.78 -2.55 -1.86
N GLN A 435 1.29 -2.49 -3.09
CA GLN A 435 2.71 -2.41 -3.42
C GLN A 435 3.33 -1.04 -3.11
N ASP A 436 2.53 -0.05 -2.71
CA ASP A 436 3.00 1.28 -2.32
C ASP A 436 3.13 1.43 -0.79
N CYS A 437 2.74 0.39 -0.07
CA CYS A 437 2.79 0.39 1.38
C CYS A 437 4.15 -0.07 1.90
N LEU A 438 4.75 0.73 2.79
CA LEU A 438 5.89 0.31 3.59
C LEU A 438 5.36 -0.50 4.79
N ARG A 439 5.78 -1.76 4.91
CA ARG A 439 5.34 -2.70 5.94
C ARG A 439 6.38 -2.84 7.04
N PRO A 440 5.99 -3.31 8.24
CA PRO A 440 6.95 -3.56 9.32
C PRO A 440 8.09 -4.49 8.90
N THR A 441 7.80 -5.52 8.11
CA THR A 441 8.81 -6.44 7.58
C THR A 441 9.87 -5.73 6.73
N ASP A 442 9.49 -4.71 5.95
CA ASP A 442 10.43 -3.94 5.14
C ASP A 442 11.43 -3.19 6.04
N LEU A 443 10.95 -2.58 7.12
CA LEU A 443 11.80 -1.86 8.08
C LEU A 443 12.64 -2.80 8.94
N PHE A 444 12.06 -3.89 9.45
CA PHE A 444 12.79 -4.79 10.36
C PHE A 444 13.89 -5.58 9.66
N ASN A 445 13.77 -5.78 8.34
CA ASN A 445 14.83 -6.33 7.51
C ASN A 445 15.79 -5.27 6.98
N PHE A 446 15.59 -3.99 7.31
CA PHE A 446 16.49 -2.92 6.92
C PHE A 446 17.50 -2.63 8.03
N GLN A 447 18.78 -2.99 7.80
CA GLN A 447 19.84 -2.83 8.80
C GLN A 447 19.95 -1.40 9.33
N ASP A 448 19.85 -0.39 8.46
CA ASP A 448 19.96 1.01 8.87
C ASP A 448 18.82 1.44 9.80
N PHE A 449 17.61 0.88 9.63
CA PHE A 449 16.52 1.10 10.59
C PHE A 449 16.89 0.56 11.97
N ARG A 450 17.40 -0.67 12.06
CA ARG A 450 17.84 -1.26 13.34
C ARG A 450 18.95 -0.47 14.01
N ASP A 451 19.90 0.05 13.24
CA ASP A 451 21.00 0.86 13.76
C ASP A 451 20.50 2.21 14.30
N LEU A 452 19.63 2.87 13.55
CA LEU A 452 19.15 4.23 13.85
C LEU A 452 18.08 4.25 14.94
N PHE A 453 17.26 3.20 15.04
CA PHE A 453 16.07 3.09 15.89
C PHE A 453 16.11 1.88 16.83
N SER A 454 17.32 1.49 17.28
CA SER A 454 17.53 0.38 18.24
C SER A 454 16.75 0.49 19.56
N GLN A 455 16.19 1.66 19.88
CA GLN A 455 15.38 1.89 21.08
C GLN A 455 13.88 2.06 20.80
N GLU A 456 13.40 1.86 19.56
CA GLU A 456 11.95 1.80 19.34
C GLU A 456 11.40 0.56 20.05
N ALA A 457 10.93 0.79 21.27
CA ALA A 457 10.33 -0.22 22.10
C ALA A 457 8.96 -0.57 21.49
N LEU A 458 8.90 -1.75 20.88
CA LEU A 458 7.68 -2.56 20.87
C LEU A 458 7.11 -2.58 22.30
N SER A 459 5.80 -2.53 22.51
CA SER A 459 5.28 -2.81 23.86
C SER A 459 5.64 -4.25 24.23
N THR A 460 5.80 -4.53 25.53
CA THR A 460 6.29 -5.83 26.02
C THR A 460 5.38 -6.99 25.57
N ASP A 461 4.14 -6.68 25.19
CA ASP A 461 3.11 -7.62 24.78
C ASP A 461 2.85 -7.66 23.26
N LEU A 462 3.51 -6.83 22.44
CA LEU A 462 3.25 -6.82 21.00
C LEU A 462 3.99 -7.96 20.27
N GLN A 463 3.20 -8.81 19.61
CA GLN A 463 3.66 -9.85 18.70
C GLN A 463 3.14 -9.54 17.30
N LEU A 464 4.05 -9.35 16.35
CA LEU A 464 3.72 -9.01 14.98
C LEU A 464 4.04 -10.17 14.03
N ASP A 465 3.10 -10.55 13.18
CA ASP A 465 3.38 -11.44 12.05
C ASP A 465 4.18 -10.68 10.98
N ILE A 466 5.42 -11.12 10.75
CA ILE A 466 6.32 -10.56 9.74
C ILE A 466 6.48 -11.46 8.52
N GLY A 467 5.65 -12.52 8.43
CA GLY A 467 5.58 -13.40 7.28
C GLY A 467 6.83 -14.26 7.14
N MET A 468 7.12 -14.64 5.89
CA MET A 468 8.23 -15.54 5.57
C MET A 468 9.57 -14.81 5.68
N GLN A 469 10.45 -15.32 6.54
CA GLN A 469 11.81 -14.83 6.69
C GLN A 469 12.80 -15.95 6.43
N THR A 470 13.96 -15.62 5.86
CA THR A 470 15.10 -16.54 5.80
C THR A 470 16.06 -16.20 6.92
N ILE A 471 16.14 -17.10 7.90
CA ILE A 471 17.00 -16.95 9.07
C ILE A 471 18.34 -17.61 8.78
N LEU A 472 19.40 -16.83 8.94
CA LEU A 472 20.79 -17.25 8.83
C LEU A 472 21.42 -17.21 10.21
N PHE A 473 22.09 -18.29 10.58
CA PHE A 473 23.00 -18.30 11.73
C PHE A 473 24.44 -18.52 11.27
N THR A 474 25.36 -17.67 11.72
CA THR A 474 26.81 -17.93 11.68
C THR A 474 27.31 -18.30 13.06
N ASP A 475 28.37 -19.10 13.12
CA ASP A 475 29.05 -19.41 14.37
C ASP A 475 30.54 -19.71 14.10
N ILE A 476 31.42 -19.27 15.00
CA ILE A 476 32.87 -19.47 14.86
C ILE A 476 33.24 -20.88 15.31
N VAL A 477 33.97 -21.58 14.46
CA VAL A 477 34.40 -22.95 14.73
C VAL A 477 35.52 -22.96 15.76
N GLY A 478 35.29 -23.61 16.90
CA GLY A 478 36.32 -23.81 17.92
C GLY A 478 36.72 -22.56 18.69
N SER A 479 35.84 -21.54 18.76
CA SER A 479 36.11 -20.27 19.44
C SER A 479 36.58 -20.41 20.88
N THR A 480 36.02 -21.34 21.65
CA THR A 480 36.47 -21.60 23.04
C THR A 480 37.96 -21.94 23.13
N LYS A 481 38.49 -22.70 22.17
CA LYS A 481 39.91 -23.04 22.10
C LYS A 481 40.76 -21.85 21.66
N PHE A 482 40.18 -20.94 20.88
CA PHE A 482 40.81 -19.69 20.44
C PHE A 482 41.04 -18.73 21.62
N TYR A 483 40.03 -18.55 22.49
CA TYR A 483 40.15 -17.78 23.74
C TYR A 483 41.27 -18.30 24.64
N TYR A 484 41.36 -19.63 24.80
CA TYR A 484 42.40 -20.26 25.62
C TYR A 484 43.82 -20.02 25.09
N ASN A 485 44.01 -20.05 23.77
CA ASN A 485 45.35 -19.98 23.16
C ASN A 485 45.88 -18.55 22.94
N LYS A 486 45.00 -17.58 22.61
CA LYS A 486 45.41 -16.19 22.30
C LYS A 486 45.18 -15.20 23.45
N GLY A 487 44.50 -15.61 24.52
CA GLY A 487 44.05 -14.73 25.59
C GLY A 487 42.89 -13.82 25.16
N ASP A 488 42.17 -13.26 26.13
CA ASP A 488 40.89 -12.59 25.91
C ASP A 488 40.96 -11.40 24.94
N SER A 489 42.01 -10.58 25.01
CA SER A 489 42.14 -9.40 24.15
C SER A 489 42.42 -9.74 22.69
N GLY A 490 43.23 -10.76 22.43
CA GLY A 490 43.53 -11.25 21.08
C GLY A 490 42.33 -11.97 20.47
N ALA A 491 41.63 -12.77 21.28
CA ALA A 491 40.41 -13.44 20.87
C ALA A 491 39.28 -12.46 20.53
N PHE A 492 39.09 -11.43 21.36
CA PHE A 492 38.06 -10.41 21.15
C PHE A 492 38.27 -9.59 19.87
N SER A 493 39.52 -9.26 19.53
CA SER A 493 39.83 -8.49 18.31
C SER A 493 39.39 -9.22 17.04
N GLU A 494 39.55 -10.53 17.01
CA GLU A 494 39.22 -11.40 15.88
C GLU A 494 37.70 -11.63 15.82
N VAL A 495 37.05 -11.90 16.96
CA VAL A 495 35.58 -11.98 17.04
C VAL A 495 34.91 -10.68 16.59
N ARG A 496 35.50 -9.53 16.95
CA ARG A 496 35.05 -8.23 16.45
C ARG A 496 35.21 -8.11 14.93
N TYR A 497 36.32 -8.59 14.38
CA TYR A 497 36.54 -8.60 12.93
C TYR A 497 35.51 -9.48 12.20
N HIS A 498 35.17 -10.65 12.79
CA HIS A 498 34.07 -11.48 12.33
C HIS A 498 32.75 -10.70 12.28
N PHE A 499 32.37 -10.01 13.37
CA PHE A 499 31.15 -9.22 13.37
C PHE A 499 31.16 -8.11 12.31
N VAL A 500 32.27 -7.39 12.15
CA VAL A 500 32.38 -6.31 11.15
C VAL A 500 32.09 -6.85 9.74
N GLU A 501 32.72 -7.96 9.34
CA GLU A 501 32.49 -8.49 8.00
C GLU A 501 31.10 -9.12 7.86
N VAL A 502 30.59 -9.82 8.88
CA VAL A 502 29.22 -10.36 8.85
C VAL A 502 28.19 -9.25 8.69
N TYR A 503 28.28 -8.18 9.46
CA TYR A 503 27.37 -7.03 9.34
C TYR A 503 27.44 -6.39 7.96
N LYS A 504 28.65 -6.25 7.39
CA LYS A 504 28.86 -5.69 6.06
C LYS A 504 28.21 -6.54 4.97
N VAL A 505 28.47 -7.85 4.96
CA VAL A 505 27.92 -8.75 3.93
C VAL A 505 26.40 -8.89 4.10
N VAL A 506 25.90 -9.04 5.32
CA VAL A 506 24.44 -9.08 5.57
C VAL A 506 23.75 -7.83 5.00
N ARG A 507 24.31 -6.64 5.24
CA ARG A 507 23.78 -5.37 4.70
C ARG A 507 23.87 -5.29 3.17
N GLU A 508 24.96 -5.78 2.59
CA GLU A 508 25.19 -5.81 1.13
C GLU A 508 24.09 -6.59 0.41
N PHE A 509 23.72 -7.75 0.96
CA PHE A 509 22.67 -8.62 0.44
C PHE A 509 21.28 -8.35 1.05
N GLN A 510 21.02 -7.11 1.49
CA GLN A 510 19.70 -6.66 1.96
C GLN A 510 19.12 -7.45 3.15
N GLY A 511 19.98 -8.05 3.96
CA GLY A 511 19.60 -8.63 5.24
C GLY A 511 19.78 -7.66 6.40
N ALA A 512 19.32 -8.09 7.56
CA ALA A 512 19.51 -7.40 8.83
C ALA A 512 20.01 -8.37 9.90
N VAL A 513 21.01 -7.96 10.67
CA VAL A 513 21.45 -8.65 11.88
C VAL A 513 20.39 -8.40 12.96
N VAL A 514 19.78 -9.49 13.44
CA VAL A 514 18.76 -9.46 14.48
C VAL A 514 19.43 -9.33 15.85
N LYS A 515 20.41 -10.21 16.12
CA LYS A 515 21.18 -10.22 17.37
C LYS A 515 22.46 -11.03 17.25
N THR A 516 23.35 -10.86 18.22
CA THR A 516 24.51 -11.72 18.45
C THR A 516 24.29 -12.59 19.68
N ILE A 517 24.84 -13.81 19.67
CA ILE A 517 24.73 -14.78 20.78
C ILE A 517 26.13 -15.34 21.04
N GLY A 518 26.86 -14.74 21.97
CA GLY A 518 28.30 -15.02 22.11
C GLY A 518 29.04 -14.53 20.86
N ASP A 519 29.68 -15.44 20.14
CA ASP A 519 30.35 -15.26 18.86
C ASP A 519 29.48 -15.59 17.63
N ALA A 520 28.28 -16.13 17.85
CA ALA A 520 27.32 -16.41 16.79
C ALA A 520 26.54 -15.16 16.38
N VAL A 521 26.14 -15.10 15.11
CA VAL A 521 25.28 -14.04 14.57
C VAL A 521 23.98 -14.66 14.08
N MET A 522 22.85 -14.07 14.47
CA MET A 522 21.55 -14.33 13.88
C MET A 522 21.18 -13.17 12.95
N ALA A 523 21.00 -13.47 11.67
CA ALA A 523 20.55 -12.51 10.66
C ALA A 523 19.26 -13.00 9.99
N ALA A 524 18.48 -12.05 9.47
CA ALA A 524 17.28 -12.31 8.71
C ALA A 524 17.37 -11.66 7.32
N PHE A 525 16.84 -12.36 6.34
CA PHE A 525 16.79 -11.92 4.95
C PHE A 525 15.37 -12.06 4.40
N PRO A 526 14.95 -11.13 3.52
CA PRO A 526 13.64 -11.19 2.88
C PRO A 526 13.52 -12.33 1.86
N SER A 527 14.63 -12.90 1.38
CA SER A 527 14.62 -13.99 0.40
C SER A 527 15.68 -15.08 0.67
N PRO A 528 15.39 -16.35 0.31
CA PRO A 528 16.36 -17.45 0.38
C PRO A 528 17.61 -17.19 -0.48
N THR A 529 17.41 -16.63 -1.68
CA THR A 529 18.48 -16.32 -2.63
C THR A 529 19.52 -15.39 -2.02
N ALA A 530 19.09 -14.25 -1.49
CA ALA A 530 19.98 -13.26 -0.90
C ALA A 530 20.77 -13.82 0.29
N ALA A 531 20.11 -14.64 1.12
CA ALA A 531 20.76 -15.26 2.28
C ALA A 531 21.84 -16.27 1.87
N VAL A 532 21.61 -17.05 0.81
CA VAL A 532 22.61 -18.01 0.30
C VAL A 532 23.77 -17.29 -0.39
N GLU A 533 23.52 -16.24 -1.16
CA GLU A 533 24.59 -15.41 -1.74
C GLU A 533 25.46 -14.78 -0.64
N ALA A 534 24.84 -14.21 0.40
CA ALA A 534 25.55 -13.71 1.57
C ALA A 534 26.39 -14.81 2.24
N SER A 535 25.85 -16.02 2.35
CA SER A 535 26.56 -17.17 2.94
C SER A 535 27.77 -17.58 2.13
N VAL A 536 27.67 -17.59 0.80
CA VAL A 536 28.80 -17.86 -0.10
C VAL A 536 29.87 -16.80 0.07
N ARG A 537 29.50 -15.51 0.01
CA ARG A 537 30.43 -14.40 0.18
C ARG A 537 31.15 -14.41 1.52
N LEU A 538 30.44 -14.79 2.59
CA LEU A 538 31.02 -14.98 3.92
C LEU A 538 31.99 -16.17 3.95
N GLN A 539 31.63 -17.31 3.38
CA GLN A 539 32.53 -18.46 3.34
C GLN A 539 33.78 -18.23 2.50
N GLU A 540 33.68 -17.48 1.40
CA GLU A 540 34.84 -17.05 0.62
C GLU A 540 35.79 -16.18 1.47
N PHE A 541 35.22 -15.24 2.24
CA PHE A 541 36.00 -14.37 3.12
C PHE A 541 36.67 -15.12 4.26
N PHE A 542 35.96 -16.03 4.91
CA PHE A 542 36.47 -16.84 6.03
C PHE A 542 37.09 -18.17 5.57
N SER A 543 37.44 -18.28 4.29
CA SER A 543 38.05 -19.48 3.71
C SER A 543 39.46 -19.73 4.24
N GLU A 544 39.97 -20.96 4.04
CA GLU A 544 41.36 -21.28 4.38
C GLU A 544 42.39 -20.49 3.56
N GLU A 545 42.00 -20.04 2.36
CA GLU A 545 42.86 -19.31 1.44
C GLU A 545 43.02 -17.83 1.84
N ASN A 546 42.04 -17.27 2.57
CA ASN A 546 42.16 -15.91 3.06
C ASN A 546 43.05 -15.86 4.32
N THR A 547 44.25 -15.31 4.16
CA THR A 547 45.24 -15.18 5.24
C THR A 547 44.99 -13.97 6.14
N GLU A 548 44.01 -13.10 5.82
CA GLU A 548 43.65 -11.94 6.64
C GLU A 548 43.01 -12.33 7.98
N THR A 549 42.41 -13.53 8.08
CA THR A 549 41.81 -13.99 9.33
C THR A 549 41.94 -15.51 9.53
N PRO A 550 42.27 -15.97 10.75
CA PRO A 550 42.28 -17.39 11.09
C PRO A 550 40.87 -17.94 11.38
N ILE A 551 39.83 -17.09 11.38
CA ILE A 551 38.47 -17.47 11.73
C ILE A 551 37.88 -18.37 10.65
N ARG A 552 37.25 -19.46 11.09
CA ARG A 552 36.41 -20.31 10.24
C ARG A 552 35.01 -20.32 10.81
N ILE A 553 34.02 -20.26 9.94
CA ILE A 553 32.62 -20.23 10.33
C ILE A 553 31.84 -21.40 9.77
N ARG A 554 30.79 -21.78 10.48
CA ARG A 554 29.71 -22.62 9.95
C ARG A 554 28.48 -21.75 9.74
N ILE A 555 27.73 -22.05 8.69
CA ILE A 555 26.51 -21.29 8.36
C ILE A 555 25.34 -22.25 8.20
N SER A 556 24.20 -21.89 8.80
CA SER A 556 22.94 -22.61 8.61
C SER A 556 21.81 -21.68 8.19
N LEU A 557 20.94 -22.12 7.28
CA LEU A 557 19.79 -21.36 6.82
C LEU A 557 18.47 -22.14 6.84
N HIS A 558 17.41 -21.47 7.24
CA HIS A 558 16.05 -21.97 7.07
C HIS A 558 15.07 -20.82 6.81
N THR A 559 14.05 -21.09 5.99
CA THR A 559 13.04 -20.13 5.59
C THR A 559 11.66 -20.59 6.06
N GLY A 560 10.91 -19.68 6.67
CA GLY A 560 9.58 -19.96 7.20
C GLY A 560 8.94 -18.74 7.87
N PRO A 561 7.68 -18.85 8.33
CA PRO A 561 6.97 -17.76 8.98
C PRO A 561 7.62 -17.39 10.32
N CYS A 562 7.76 -16.10 10.59
CA CYS A 562 8.33 -15.58 11.83
C CYS A 562 7.41 -14.55 12.48
N LEU A 563 7.52 -14.43 13.81
CA LEU A 563 6.94 -13.35 14.58
C LEU A 563 8.05 -12.38 15.01
N ALA A 564 7.83 -11.09 14.86
CA ALA A 564 8.63 -10.07 15.53
C ALA A 564 8.06 -9.82 16.93
N VAL A 565 8.95 -9.76 17.92
CA VAL A 565 8.64 -9.55 19.35
C VAL A 565 9.62 -8.56 19.96
N ASN A 566 9.24 -7.89 21.05
CA ASN A 566 10.22 -7.13 21.83
C ASN A 566 10.92 -8.03 22.82
N LEU A 567 12.26 -8.03 22.79
CA LEU A 567 13.06 -8.59 23.88
C LEU A 567 14.17 -7.62 24.23
N ASN A 568 14.24 -7.21 25.51
CA ASN A 568 15.25 -6.27 26.03
C ASN A 568 15.34 -4.96 25.22
N SER A 569 14.20 -4.37 24.90
CA SER A 569 14.07 -3.12 24.13
C SER A 569 14.55 -3.19 22.68
N ASN A 570 14.75 -4.39 22.12
CA ASN A 570 15.12 -4.60 20.71
C ASN A 570 14.11 -5.52 20.02
N ILE A 571 13.97 -5.32 18.71
CA ILE A 571 13.15 -6.17 17.84
C ILE A 571 13.87 -7.52 17.64
N ASP A 572 13.32 -8.59 18.20
CA ASP A 572 13.81 -9.96 18.05
C ASP A 572 12.80 -10.79 17.25
N TYR A 573 13.25 -11.90 16.66
CA TYR A 573 12.39 -12.81 15.90
C TYR A 573 12.19 -14.12 16.66
N PHE A 574 10.94 -14.59 16.66
CA PHE A 574 10.51 -15.78 17.37
C PHE A 574 9.71 -16.72 16.46
N GLY A 575 9.71 -18.02 16.79
CA GLY A 575 8.94 -19.05 16.09
C GLY A 575 9.74 -20.30 15.74
N ASN A 576 9.06 -21.28 15.17
CA ASN A 576 9.67 -22.56 14.79
C ASN A 576 10.79 -22.37 13.75
N THR A 577 10.68 -21.38 12.87
CA THR A 577 11.68 -21.09 11.84
C THR A 577 13.03 -20.71 12.44
N VAL A 578 13.05 -19.85 13.46
CA VAL A 578 14.28 -19.47 14.17
C VAL A 578 14.91 -20.68 14.85
N ASN A 579 14.09 -21.49 15.54
CA ASN A 579 14.54 -22.68 16.24
C ASN A 579 15.10 -23.75 15.28
N PHE A 580 14.47 -23.94 14.13
CA PHE A 580 14.93 -24.88 13.11
C PHE A 580 16.27 -24.42 12.54
N ALA A 581 16.39 -23.14 12.15
CA ALA A 581 17.65 -22.58 11.64
C ALA A 581 18.80 -22.78 12.63
N ALA A 582 18.61 -22.42 13.90
CA ALA A 582 19.63 -22.59 14.94
C ALA A 582 20.05 -24.06 15.12
N LYS A 583 19.09 -24.99 15.16
CA LYS A 583 19.39 -26.42 15.34
C LYS A 583 20.02 -27.07 14.11
N LEU A 584 19.80 -26.53 12.93
CA LEU A 584 20.42 -27.00 11.69
C LEU A 584 21.95 -26.82 11.70
N GLN A 585 22.49 -25.89 12.50
CA GLN A 585 23.93 -25.74 12.71
C GLN A 585 24.62 -27.02 13.19
N ALA A 586 23.90 -27.90 13.90
CA ALA A 586 24.48 -29.13 14.45
C ALA A 586 24.99 -30.11 13.39
N ILE A 587 24.57 -29.97 12.13
CA ILE A 587 25.04 -30.78 11.00
C ILE A 587 25.95 -29.99 10.04
N ALA A 588 26.34 -28.77 10.41
CA ALA A 588 27.26 -27.92 9.65
C ALA A 588 28.66 -27.95 10.30
N ASP A 589 29.65 -28.41 9.52
CA ASP A 589 31.05 -28.35 9.89
C ASP A 589 31.66 -26.97 9.52
N GLY A 590 32.91 -26.73 9.94
CA GLY A 590 33.60 -25.49 9.58
C GLY A 590 33.82 -25.37 8.07
N GLY A 591 33.53 -24.19 7.52
CA GLY A 591 33.59 -23.92 6.08
C GLY A 591 32.37 -24.41 5.30
N GLU A 592 31.35 -24.97 5.96
CA GLU A 592 30.13 -25.44 5.29
C GLU A 592 28.98 -24.44 5.39
N VAL A 593 28.14 -24.44 4.36
CA VAL A 593 26.80 -23.81 4.37
C VAL A 593 25.78 -24.91 4.27
N VAL A 594 24.90 -25.00 5.27
CA VAL A 594 23.81 -25.99 5.30
C VAL A 594 22.47 -25.29 5.29
N PHE A 595 21.53 -25.76 4.49
CA PHE A 595 20.20 -25.17 4.45
C PHE A 595 19.09 -26.20 4.30
N SER A 596 17.93 -25.86 4.83
CA SER A 596 16.74 -26.72 4.82
C SER A 596 16.18 -26.95 3.42
N GLU A 597 15.33 -27.98 3.27
CA GLU A 597 14.55 -28.17 2.04
C GLU A 597 13.69 -26.96 1.66
N ALA A 598 13.15 -26.22 2.63
CA ALA A 598 12.37 -25.01 2.37
C ALA A 598 13.17 -23.94 1.60
N VAL A 599 14.45 -23.75 1.97
CA VAL A 599 15.38 -22.87 1.24
C VAL A 599 15.64 -23.43 -0.16
N PHE A 600 15.94 -24.72 -0.27
CA PHE A 600 16.26 -25.36 -1.56
C PHE A 600 15.11 -25.31 -2.57
N ARG A 601 13.85 -25.28 -2.12
CA ARG A 601 12.67 -25.23 -3.00
C ARG A 601 12.44 -23.87 -3.65
N ASP A 602 13.16 -22.83 -3.22
CA ASP A 602 13.05 -21.50 -3.83
C ASP A 602 13.47 -21.54 -5.32
N LYS A 603 12.58 -21.02 -6.18
CA LYS A 603 12.77 -21.09 -7.64
C LYS A 603 13.94 -20.22 -8.10
N GLN A 604 14.09 -19.02 -7.53
CA GLN A 604 15.13 -18.07 -7.92
C GLN A 604 16.50 -18.59 -7.50
N LEU A 605 16.62 -19.11 -6.27
CA LEU A 605 17.84 -19.74 -5.79
C LEU A 605 18.25 -20.90 -6.68
N ARG A 606 17.34 -21.80 -7.06
CA ARG A 606 17.68 -22.94 -7.94
C ARG A 606 18.15 -22.50 -9.32
N HIS A 607 17.56 -21.44 -9.87
CA HIS A 607 18.02 -20.85 -11.12
C HIS A 607 19.45 -20.30 -10.97
N LEU A 608 19.68 -19.48 -9.93
CA LEU A 608 20.98 -18.91 -9.62
C LEU A 608 22.04 -19.99 -9.38
N MET A 609 21.72 -21.05 -8.62
CA MET A 609 22.63 -22.17 -8.40
C MET A 609 23.03 -22.86 -9.71
N THR A 610 22.10 -22.98 -10.65
CA THR A 610 22.38 -23.56 -11.98
C THR A 610 23.30 -22.64 -12.78
N GLU A 611 23.02 -21.35 -12.79
CA GLU A 611 23.83 -20.32 -13.46
C GLU A 611 25.26 -20.26 -12.91
N LYS A 612 25.40 -20.23 -11.58
CA LYS A 612 26.68 -20.17 -10.87
C LYS A 612 27.40 -21.52 -10.78
N GLY A 613 26.77 -22.61 -11.22
CA GLY A 613 27.33 -23.97 -11.10
C GLY A 613 27.46 -24.48 -9.66
N TRP A 614 26.71 -23.91 -8.71
CA TRP A 614 26.72 -24.32 -7.31
C TRP A 614 26.08 -25.69 -7.13
N LYS A 615 26.85 -26.63 -6.58
CA LYS A 615 26.40 -27.99 -6.30
C LYS A 615 26.00 -28.12 -4.85
N VAL A 616 25.05 -29.01 -4.59
CA VAL A 616 24.63 -29.36 -3.23
C VAL A 616 24.66 -30.86 -2.99
N LYS A 617 25.05 -31.24 -1.78
CA LYS A 617 24.92 -32.60 -1.26
C LYS A 617 23.68 -32.69 -0.38
N ARG A 618 22.79 -33.63 -0.70
CA ARG A 618 21.63 -33.93 0.15
C ARG A 618 22.09 -34.70 1.40
N VAL A 619 21.60 -34.27 2.55
CA VAL A 619 21.86 -34.91 3.86
C VAL A 619 20.56 -35.06 4.63
N LYS A 620 20.51 -36.06 5.51
CA LYS A 620 19.39 -36.27 6.44
C LYS A 620 19.60 -35.40 7.68
N PHE A 621 18.54 -34.78 8.16
CA PHE A 621 18.52 -34.00 9.39
C PHE A 621 17.47 -34.57 10.33
N ASN A 622 17.91 -35.10 11.47
CA ASN A 622 17.03 -35.66 12.48
C ASN A 622 16.58 -34.57 13.45
N GLN A 623 15.29 -34.26 13.47
CA GLN A 623 14.70 -33.25 14.32
C GLN A 623 14.33 -33.86 15.68
N SER A 624 15.32 -33.95 16.57
CA SER A 624 15.17 -34.59 17.89
C SER A 624 14.05 -34.04 18.78
N TRP A 625 13.51 -32.85 18.46
CA TRP A 625 12.45 -32.19 19.22
C TRP A 625 11.03 -32.54 18.75
N ILE A 626 10.89 -33.14 17.56
CA ILE A 626 9.61 -33.67 17.05
C ILE A 626 9.71 -35.12 16.58
N ASN A 627 10.89 -35.75 16.69
CA ASN A 627 11.17 -37.12 16.26
C ASN A 627 10.85 -37.38 14.78
N GLU A 628 11.15 -36.40 13.92
CA GLU A 628 10.98 -36.51 12.46
C GLU A 628 12.31 -36.35 11.72
N GLU A 629 12.48 -37.10 10.64
CA GLU A 629 13.60 -36.93 9.73
C GLU A 629 13.19 -36.04 8.55
N THR A 630 14.00 -35.04 8.23
CA THR A 630 13.80 -34.18 7.06
C THR A 630 15.08 -34.08 6.22
N LEU A 631 14.97 -33.48 5.04
CA LEU A 631 16.09 -33.25 4.14
C LEU A 631 16.73 -31.87 4.40
N ALA A 632 18.06 -31.86 4.37
CA ALA A 632 18.87 -30.67 4.32
C ALA A 632 19.91 -30.79 3.19
N TYR A 633 20.52 -29.66 2.84
CA TYR A 633 21.40 -29.53 1.70
C TYR A 633 22.67 -28.81 2.15
N LYS A 634 23.83 -29.43 1.88
CA LYS A 634 25.13 -28.79 2.08
C LYS A 634 25.63 -28.22 0.76
N LEU A 635 26.01 -26.95 0.74
CA LEU A 635 26.66 -26.34 -0.42
C LEU A 635 28.06 -26.92 -0.59
N VAL A 636 28.42 -27.30 -1.81
CA VAL A 636 29.74 -27.85 -2.13
C VAL A 636 30.62 -26.73 -2.67
N PHE A 637 31.53 -26.23 -1.84
CA PHE A 637 32.62 -25.37 -2.30
C PHE A 637 33.67 -26.26 -2.96
N ASN A 638 33.80 -26.17 -4.28
CA ASN A 638 34.96 -26.76 -4.93
C ASN A 638 36.16 -25.89 -4.58
N GLY A 639 37.11 -26.40 -3.78
CA GLY A 639 38.38 -25.74 -3.48
C GLY A 639 39.32 -25.63 -4.70
N ALA A 640 38.79 -25.28 -5.87
CA ALA A 640 39.55 -25.07 -7.09
C ALA A 640 38.73 -24.23 -8.08
N LYS A 641 39.12 -22.96 -8.21
CA LYS A 641 38.87 -22.02 -9.32
C LYS A 641 37.39 -21.73 -9.66
N LEU A 642 36.95 -20.54 -9.24
CA LEU A 642 36.14 -19.67 -10.12
C LEU A 642 37.01 -19.18 -11.28
#